data_AF-A0A8J5M884-F1
#
_entry.id   AF-A0A8J5M884-F1
#
_cell.length_a   1.000
_cell.length_b   1.000
_cell.length_c   1.000
_cell.angle_alpha   90.00
_cell.angle_beta   90.00
_cell.angle_gamma   90.00
#
_symmetry.space_group_name_H-M   'P 1'
#
loop_
_entity.id
_entity.type
_entity.pdbx_description
1 polymer ?
#
loop_
_entity_poly.entity_id
_entity_poly.type
_entity_poly.pdbx_seq_one_letter_code
_entity_poly.pdbx_strand_id
1 'polypeptide(L)'
;MMPTKAVGGCSVQRWMAALVTLGLLSVGLLSYRMASLSLLSLPQFRDFRLNPRPRTSPPTYMLVRAIGNALPPRHDPARALQNLRFTLEHEQLEDEELATHWVLNRLADEEVARQLRDLLTEFGADFTELPLDLNEYAQAPFHVVVEEHGVDQVHIEATGEDQWTKNQNFNAVYGSKNRYALGINVARNLMLDIARNSGARWLLPWDQACFLTREAWGQFKHDLDNAPRDQKYFMSFMDRLQEENENIFAPSFTANPWEEPQIIFRNDSIERFDEQLRYGQRDKAALLIRLQVSGVWDGWGWSSWEQRRTYANVSKDVTGPEAVPRTGYVLRLYSGLTSSVEANSPSAGFWREIRRAKGVIALLDKLEERVMREVYDYHSNKLLVYDETLLQTFTEKADTDEGKQLVSSLIHDADHALRVSKPWAITSNKALDPKRDPRMFSNFFDYKEETLDDGEMLREMAYNTTALALAWRLTDNKQYARQAVAFLDAWCADTSTAMRTTLEYADMSFQKLLTSNSNSTRGSLMGIRHTAVIPMLLDAIRLLNSTNSNSSSEGALPRELWDKITLWSQELYDSLQSAYARDTFRWSPGLFALLYDVQVAALAAFLDNPNSLRFTLGTMQGRLMTMMSPEEKLLVPTGVATKPYTLLMLATWSFAVDLAEQFGLAPHLFHFDLTPNRREERMNEEGGLLCRFVGHTVPCCQAKMTSGNSGQHCMTALQHADEAQLFVYSRIVRQAVEHCPILQKRPSCGSLARVQPNLKAFSAHEMSRYLLPPYHFLRATT
;
A
#
# COMPACT_ATOMS: atom_id res chain seq x y z
N MET A 1 73.47 -19.98 23.38
CA MET A 1 73.69 -18.54 23.12
C MET A 1 73.96 -18.37 21.62
N MET A 2 72.95 -17.85 20.89
CA MET A 2 72.91 -17.30 19.50
C MET A 2 73.47 -18.08 18.28
N PRO A 3 73.04 -17.81 17.01
CA PRO A 3 72.10 -16.79 16.51
C PRO A 3 71.02 -17.29 15.51
N THR A 4 70.16 -16.34 15.13
CA THR A 4 69.13 -16.32 14.09
C THR A 4 69.66 -16.40 12.65
N LYS A 5 68.86 -16.93 11.70
CA LYS A 5 68.62 -16.33 10.37
C LYS A 5 67.43 -16.99 9.63
N ALA A 6 66.74 -16.14 8.86
CA ALA A 6 65.48 -16.36 8.17
C ALA A 6 65.64 -16.73 6.68
N VAL A 7 64.49 -17.05 6.06
CA VAL A 7 64.04 -16.79 4.66
C VAL A 7 63.60 -18.06 3.91
N GLY A 8 62.37 -18.01 3.37
CA GLY A 8 61.90 -18.91 2.32
C GLY A 8 60.39 -18.82 2.08
N GLY A 9 59.95 -17.93 1.19
CA GLY A 9 58.55 -17.75 0.82
C GLY A 9 58.02 -18.76 -0.20
N CYS A 10 56.77 -18.51 -0.62
CA CYS A 10 55.92 -19.20 -1.61
C CYS A 10 55.12 -20.41 -1.14
N SER A 11 53.80 -20.20 -0.98
CA SER A 11 52.75 -20.92 -1.74
C SER A 11 51.37 -20.85 -1.07
N VAL A 12 50.76 -19.66 -1.00
CA VAL A 12 49.33 -19.50 -0.64
C VAL A 12 48.43 -19.96 -1.79
N GLN A 13 48.95 -20.02 -3.03
CA GLN A 13 48.21 -20.48 -4.22
C GLN A 13 47.94 -22.01 -4.26
N ARG A 14 48.78 -22.85 -3.65
CA ARG A 14 48.50 -24.32 -3.62
C ARG A 14 47.42 -24.72 -2.62
N TRP A 15 47.22 -23.95 -1.55
CA TRP A 15 46.19 -24.23 -0.56
C TRP A 15 44.79 -23.79 -1.01
N MET A 16 44.68 -22.68 -1.77
CA MET A 16 43.40 -22.29 -2.37
C MET A 16 42.99 -23.20 -3.55
N ALA A 17 43.94 -23.69 -4.36
CA ALA A 17 43.63 -24.66 -5.41
C ALA A 17 43.14 -26.01 -4.82
N ALA A 18 43.75 -26.48 -3.72
CA ALA A 18 43.33 -27.71 -3.05
C ALA A 18 41.93 -27.60 -2.43
N LEU A 19 41.58 -26.46 -1.83
CA LEU A 19 40.26 -26.21 -1.24
C LEU A 19 39.16 -26.05 -2.30
N VAL A 20 39.46 -25.46 -3.46
CA VAL A 20 38.51 -25.38 -4.58
C VAL A 20 38.32 -26.74 -5.26
N THR A 21 39.36 -27.58 -5.36
CA THR A 21 39.21 -28.96 -5.86
C THR A 21 38.46 -29.88 -4.88
N LEU A 22 38.63 -29.71 -3.57
CA LEU A 22 37.87 -30.44 -2.55
C LEU A 22 36.41 -29.95 -2.45
N GLY A 23 36.15 -28.67 -2.72
CA GLY A 23 34.79 -28.10 -2.81
C GLY A 23 34.03 -28.50 -4.08
N LEU A 24 34.73 -28.69 -5.20
CA LEU A 24 34.09 -29.14 -6.46
C LEU A 24 33.90 -30.67 -6.51
N LEU A 25 34.76 -31.45 -5.86
CA LEU A 25 34.57 -32.90 -5.70
C LEU A 25 33.39 -33.25 -4.77
N SER A 26 33.10 -32.43 -3.75
CA SER A 26 31.95 -32.66 -2.86
C SER A 26 30.61 -32.33 -3.53
N VAL A 27 30.54 -31.31 -4.39
CA VAL A 27 29.33 -30.99 -5.17
C VAL A 27 29.11 -32.01 -6.32
N GLY A 28 30.17 -32.55 -6.91
CA GLY A 28 30.10 -33.62 -7.91
C GLY A 28 29.67 -34.98 -7.35
N LEU A 29 30.07 -35.33 -6.12
CA LEU A 29 29.68 -36.58 -5.47
C LEU A 29 28.28 -36.54 -4.83
N LEU A 30 27.80 -35.35 -4.41
CA LEU A 30 26.42 -35.14 -3.95
C LEU A 30 25.41 -35.17 -5.10
N SER A 31 25.78 -34.70 -6.29
CA SER A 31 24.94 -34.77 -7.49
C SER A 31 24.90 -36.17 -8.12
N TYR A 32 25.98 -36.97 -8.02
CA TYR A 32 25.98 -38.34 -8.54
C TYR A 32 25.29 -39.36 -7.62
N ARG A 33 25.32 -39.16 -6.29
CA ARG A 33 24.56 -40.03 -5.35
C ARG A 33 23.06 -39.71 -5.26
N MET A 34 22.62 -38.52 -5.64
CA MET A 34 21.18 -38.24 -5.81
C MET A 34 20.61 -38.80 -7.12
N ALA A 35 21.45 -39.05 -8.14
CA ALA A 35 21.01 -39.63 -9.41
C ALA A 35 21.04 -41.18 -9.46
N SER A 36 21.67 -41.85 -8.49
CA SER A 36 21.87 -43.32 -8.52
C SER A 36 21.18 -44.10 -7.39
N LEU A 37 20.29 -43.47 -6.61
CA LEU A 37 19.43 -44.14 -5.62
C LEU A 37 17.96 -44.28 -6.08
N SER A 38 17.68 -43.92 -7.33
CA SER A 38 16.37 -44.06 -8.01
C SER A 38 16.12 -45.44 -8.62
N LEU A 39 16.89 -46.47 -8.24
CA LEU A 39 16.73 -47.86 -8.72
C LEU A 39 16.70 -48.86 -7.55
N LEU A 40 15.75 -48.69 -6.64
CA LEU A 40 15.28 -49.75 -5.75
C LEU A 40 13.76 -49.81 -5.87
N SER A 41 13.31 -50.78 -6.68
CA SER A 41 11.95 -51.35 -6.76
C SER A 41 10.83 -50.49 -6.16
N LEU A 42 10.20 -49.69 -7.02
CA LEU A 42 8.85 -49.17 -6.84
C LEU A 42 7.91 -50.33 -6.46
N PRO A 43 7.13 -50.24 -5.37
CA PRO A 43 5.92 -51.04 -5.26
C PRO A 43 5.04 -50.67 -6.46
N GLN A 44 4.47 -51.68 -7.13
CA GLN A 44 3.61 -51.51 -8.31
C GLN A 44 2.67 -50.32 -8.15
N PHE A 45 2.83 -49.32 -9.04
CA PHE A 45 1.83 -48.29 -9.27
C PHE A 45 0.48 -48.96 -9.52
N ARG A 46 -0.47 -48.78 -8.60
CA ARG A 46 -1.89 -49.00 -8.92
C ARG A 46 -2.29 -47.91 -9.90
N ASP A 47 -2.87 -48.32 -11.03
CA ASP A 47 -3.53 -47.41 -11.97
C ASP A 47 -4.61 -46.60 -11.22
N PHE A 48 -4.30 -45.37 -10.82
CA PHE A 48 -5.25 -44.40 -10.27
C PHE A 48 -6.00 -43.63 -11.36
N ARG A 49 -6.32 -44.28 -12.49
CA ARG A 49 -7.24 -43.72 -13.49
C ARG A 49 -8.65 -44.19 -13.22
N LEU A 50 -9.29 -43.63 -12.19
CA LEU A 50 -10.75 -43.59 -12.17
C LEU A 50 -11.18 -42.49 -13.13
N ASN A 51 -11.42 -42.84 -14.39
CA ASN A 51 -12.24 -41.98 -15.25
C ASN A 51 -13.60 -41.82 -14.54
N PRO A 52 -14.02 -40.62 -14.14
CA PRO A 52 -15.31 -40.43 -13.49
C PRO A 52 -16.39 -40.88 -14.47
N ARG A 53 -17.17 -41.90 -14.09
CA ARG A 53 -18.36 -42.28 -14.83
C ARG A 53 -19.32 -41.08 -14.81
N PRO A 54 -19.87 -40.63 -15.96
CA PRO A 54 -20.85 -39.55 -15.96
C PRO A 54 -22.04 -39.95 -15.08
N ARG A 55 -22.36 -39.13 -14.09
CA ARG A 55 -23.44 -39.39 -13.14
C ARG A 55 -24.79 -39.34 -13.83
N THR A 56 -25.63 -40.34 -13.57
CA THR A 56 -26.99 -40.43 -14.13
C THR A 56 -28.04 -39.65 -13.32
N SER A 57 -27.69 -39.23 -12.10
CA SER A 57 -28.53 -38.45 -11.19
C SER A 57 -27.69 -37.41 -10.42
N PRO A 58 -28.30 -36.31 -9.95
CA PRO A 58 -27.60 -35.35 -9.09
C PRO A 58 -26.98 -36.03 -7.86
N PRO A 59 -25.81 -35.58 -7.37
CA PRO A 59 -25.28 -36.02 -6.08
C PRO A 59 -26.30 -35.74 -4.96
N THR A 60 -26.30 -36.54 -3.89
CA THR A 60 -27.02 -36.17 -2.66
C THR A 60 -26.18 -35.14 -1.88
N TYR A 61 -24.86 -35.31 -1.88
CA TYR A 61 -23.90 -34.53 -1.12
C TYR A 61 -22.87 -33.90 -2.04
N MET A 62 -22.59 -32.61 -1.84
CA MET A 62 -21.52 -31.93 -2.56
C MET A 62 -20.54 -31.29 -1.58
N LEU A 63 -19.33 -31.84 -1.55
CA LEU A 63 -18.21 -31.33 -0.77
C LEU A 63 -17.34 -30.43 -1.64
N VAL A 64 -17.39 -29.14 -1.35
CA VAL A 64 -16.60 -28.15 -2.07
C VAL A 64 -15.52 -27.62 -1.15
N ARG A 65 -14.27 -27.51 -1.62
CA ARG A 65 -13.14 -26.99 -0.85
C ARG A 65 -12.49 -25.79 -1.52
N ALA A 66 -12.27 -24.71 -0.78
CA ALA A 66 -11.51 -23.57 -1.29
C ALA A 66 -10.05 -23.64 -0.88
N ILE A 67 -9.15 -23.52 -1.86
CA ILE A 67 -7.71 -23.35 -1.71
C ILE A 67 -7.39 -21.86 -1.88
N GLY A 68 -6.80 -21.25 -0.86
CA GLY A 68 -6.39 -19.84 -0.88
C GLY A 68 -4.88 -19.66 -0.76
N ASN A 69 -4.45 -18.40 -0.77
CA ASN A 69 -3.05 -18.03 -0.58
C ASN A 69 -2.48 -18.55 0.76
N ALA A 70 -1.30 -19.17 0.70
CA ALA A 70 -0.52 -19.41 1.89
C ALA A 70 0.02 -18.08 2.47
N LEU A 71 0.08 -17.98 3.79
CA LEU A 71 0.39 -16.75 4.51
C LEU A 71 1.58 -16.97 5.48
N PRO A 72 2.83 -17.07 5.02
CA PRO A 72 3.98 -17.18 5.92
C PRO A 72 4.05 -15.99 6.90
N PRO A 73 4.45 -16.19 8.17
CA PRO A 73 4.94 -17.42 8.77
C PRO A 73 3.82 -18.33 9.33
N ARG A 74 2.54 -18.05 9.02
CA ARG A 74 1.40 -18.84 9.50
C ARG A 74 1.18 -20.11 8.68
N HIS A 75 1.24 -20.03 7.37
CA HIS A 75 1.08 -21.16 6.46
C HIS A 75 2.24 -21.22 5.46
N ASP A 76 2.82 -22.40 5.31
CA ASP A 76 3.87 -22.68 4.31
C ASP A 76 3.22 -23.15 2.99
N PRO A 77 3.52 -22.52 1.84
CA PRO A 77 3.06 -22.98 0.53
C PRO A 77 3.40 -24.44 0.24
N ALA A 78 4.59 -24.91 0.62
CA ALA A 78 5.00 -26.30 0.39
C ALA A 78 4.13 -27.27 1.20
N ARG A 79 3.82 -26.91 2.45
CA ARG A 79 2.91 -27.70 3.29
C ARG A 79 1.47 -27.69 2.75
N ALA A 80 1.01 -26.59 2.15
CA ALA A 80 -0.31 -26.53 1.53
C ALA A 80 -0.43 -27.53 0.36
N LEU A 81 0.61 -27.64 -0.48
CA LEU A 81 0.69 -28.64 -1.56
C LEU A 81 0.76 -30.07 -1.03
N GLN A 82 1.56 -30.32 0.01
CA GLN A 82 1.64 -31.63 0.66
C GLN A 82 0.28 -32.06 1.23
N ASN A 83 -0.42 -31.15 1.90
CA ASN A 83 -1.74 -31.42 2.46
C ASN A 83 -2.78 -31.67 1.36
N LEU A 84 -2.73 -30.95 0.25
CA LEU A 84 -3.60 -31.22 -0.90
C LEU A 84 -3.34 -32.62 -1.46
N ARG A 85 -2.08 -32.97 -1.72
CA ARG A 85 -1.70 -34.30 -2.22
C ARG A 85 -2.17 -35.39 -1.26
N PHE A 86 -1.93 -35.22 0.04
CA PHE A 86 -2.38 -36.16 1.07
C PHE A 86 -3.90 -36.38 1.03
N THR A 87 -4.70 -35.30 0.94
CA THR A 87 -6.15 -35.41 0.80
C THR A 87 -6.54 -36.17 -0.46
N LEU A 88 -5.94 -35.84 -1.62
CA LEU A 88 -6.24 -36.51 -2.90
C LEU A 88 -5.85 -38.00 -2.89
N GLU A 89 -4.78 -38.38 -2.20
CA GLU A 89 -4.30 -39.76 -2.11
C GLU A 89 -5.11 -40.59 -1.10
N HIS A 90 -5.52 -40.00 0.01
CA HIS A 90 -6.00 -40.75 1.18
C HIS A 90 -7.46 -40.53 1.57
N GLU A 91 -8.13 -39.46 1.11
CA GLU A 91 -9.53 -39.20 1.42
C GLU A 91 -10.48 -40.01 0.50
N GLN A 92 -10.32 -41.33 0.51
CA GLN A 92 -11.10 -42.24 -0.31
C GLN A 92 -12.35 -42.70 0.44
N LEU A 93 -13.43 -41.92 0.34
CA LEU A 93 -14.70 -42.16 1.05
C LEU A 93 -15.58 -43.24 0.40
N GLU A 94 -15.32 -43.60 -0.87
CA GLU A 94 -16.02 -44.66 -1.61
C GLU A 94 -17.56 -44.53 -1.61
N ASP A 95 -18.08 -43.33 -1.91
CA ASP A 95 -19.52 -43.03 -1.92
C ASP A 95 -19.96 -42.41 -3.26
N GLU A 96 -20.86 -43.10 -3.98
CA GLU A 96 -21.39 -42.65 -5.27
C GLU A 96 -22.36 -41.45 -5.14
N GLU A 97 -22.95 -41.23 -3.96
CA GLU A 97 -23.84 -40.09 -3.71
C GLU A 97 -23.08 -38.80 -3.39
N LEU A 98 -21.80 -38.89 -3.03
CA LEU A 98 -20.92 -37.76 -2.72
C LEU A 98 -20.13 -37.31 -3.94
N ALA A 99 -20.31 -36.06 -4.36
CA ALA A 99 -19.42 -35.39 -5.31
C ALA A 99 -18.48 -34.41 -4.58
N THR A 100 -17.30 -34.20 -5.17
CA THR A 100 -16.30 -33.27 -4.65
C THR A 100 -15.93 -32.23 -5.70
N HIS A 101 -15.57 -31.02 -5.27
CA HIS A 101 -15.11 -29.95 -6.16
C HIS A 101 -14.14 -29.02 -5.44
N TRP A 102 -13.19 -28.44 -6.16
CA TRP A 102 -12.22 -27.50 -5.62
C TRP A 102 -12.41 -26.08 -6.17
N VAL A 103 -12.17 -25.09 -5.34
CA VAL A 103 -12.16 -23.67 -5.74
C VAL A 103 -10.76 -23.12 -5.49
N LEU A 104 -10.06 -22.73 -6.56
CA LEU A 104 -8.80 -22.01 -6.46
C LEU A 104 -9.11 -20.52 -6.31
N ASN A 105 -8.86 -19.95 -5.12
CA ASN A 105 -9.30 -18.60 -4.76
C ASN A 105 -8.16 -17.59 -4.83
N ARG A 106 -8.14 -16.79 -5.91
CA ARG A 106 -7.34 -15.57 -6.07
C ARG A 106 -5.86 -15.78 -5.71
N LEU A 107 -5.28 -16.85 -6.25
CA LEU A 107 -3.91 -17.23 -5.96
C LEU A 107 -2.95 -16.18 -6.52
N ALA A 108 -2.14 -15.57 -5.65
CA ALA A 108 -1.26 -14.47 -5.97
C ALA A 108 0.08 -14.91 -6.56
N ASP A 109 0.53 -16.11 -6.23
CA ASP A 109 1.77 -16.69 -6.76
C ASP A 109 1.44 -17.63 -7.91
N GLU A 110 1.82 -17.24 -9.13
CA GLU A 110 1.52 -17.97 -10.36
C GLU A 110 2.15 -19.36 -10.40
N GLU A 111 3.33 -19.52 -9.80
CA GLU A 111 4.01 -20.81 -9.76
C GLU A 111 3.30 -21.76 -8.80
N VAL A 112 2.89 -21.27 -7.63
CA VAL A 112 2.06 -22.06 -6.70
C VAL A 112 0.70 -22.37 -7.33
N ALA A 113 0.07 -21.42 -8.02
CA ALA A 113 -1.21 -21.63 -8.71
C ALA A 113 -1.09 -22.72 -9.78
N ARG A 114 -0.02 -22.71 -10.57
CA ARG A 114 0.29 -23.75 -11.57
C ARG A 114 0.47 -25.12 -10.90
N GLN A 115 1.26 -25.20 -9.83
CA GLN A 115 1.47 -26.47 -9.10
C GLN A 115 0.17 -27.04 -8.53
N LEU A 116 -0.74 -26.19 -8.03
CA LEU A 116 -2.06 -26.62 -7.55
C LEU A 116 -2.94 -27.13 -8.69
N ARG A 117 -2.98 -26.43 -9.84
CA ARG A 117 -3.70 -26.87 -11.05
C ARG A 117 -3.19 -28.20 -11.57
N ASP A 118 -1.87 -28.35 -11.66
CA ASP A 118 -1.22 -29.56 -12.15
C ASP A 118 -1.57 -30.76 -11.26
N LEU A 119 -1.52 -30.57 -9.93
CA LEU A 119 -1.85 -31.62 -8.96
C LEU A 119 -3.34 -32.01 -9.00
N LEU A 120 -4.26 -31.05 -9.09
CA LEU A 120 -5.69 -31.35 -9.22
C LEU A 120 -5.98 -32.10 -10.54
N THR A 121 -5.32 -31.69 -11.62
CA THR A 121 -5.46 -32.34 -12.94
C THR A 121 -4.87 -33.75 -12.95
N GLU A 122 -3.71 -33.96 -12.31
CA GLU A 122 -3.06 -35.28 -12.15
C GLU A 122 -4.01 -36.30 -11.54
N PHE A 123 -4.78 -35.89 -10.53
CA PHE A 123 -5.75 -36.73 -9.82
C PHE A 123 -7.16 -36.70 -10.44
N GLY A 124 -7.38 -35.98 -11.54
CA GLY A 124 -8.69 -35.85 -12.18
C GLY A 124 -9.75 -35.18 -11.29
N ALA A 125 -9.33 -34.30 -10.38
CA ALA A 125 -10.22 -33.58 -9.47
C ALA A 125 -10.83 -32.36 -10.16
N ASP A 126 -12.15 -32.22 -10.09
CA ASP A 126 -12.86 -31.07 -10.66
C ASP A 126 -12.56 -29.79 -9.87
N PHE A 127 -12.31 -28.69 -10.59
CA PHE A 127 -12.05 -27.40 -9.96
C PHE A 127 -12.55 -26.20 -10.77
N THR A 128 -12.80 -25.10 -10.06
CA THR A 128 -13.10 -23.77 -10.60
C THR A 128 -12.08 -22.78 -10.07
N GLU A 129 -11.58 -21.90 -10.93
CA GLU A 129 -10.66 -20.85 -10.54
C GLU A 129 -11.37 -19.49 -10.44
N LEU A 130 -11.18 -18.82 -9.32
CA LEU A 130 -11.52 -17.41 -9.14
C LEU A 130 -10.23 -16.61 -9.32
N PRO A 131 -10.00 -15.99 -10.49
CA PRO A 131 -8.73 -15.35 -10.79
C PRO A 131 -8.52 -14.10 -9.94
N LEU A 132 -7.24 -13.76 -9.70
CA LEU A 132 -6.84 -12.49 -9.11
C LEU A 132 -6.59 -11.49 -10.25
N ASP A 133 -7.46 -10.49 -10.43
CA ASP A 133 -7.21 -9.39 -11.36
C ASP A 133 -6.49 -8.25 -10.62
N LEU A 134 -5.23 -7.99 -11.01
CA LEU A 134 -4.45 -6.92 -10.41
C LEU A 134 -5.01 -5.52 -10.68
N ASN A 135 -5.70 -5.30 -11.82
CA ASN A 135 -6.30 -4.00 -12.11
C ASN A 135 -7.46 -3.73 -11.15
N GLU A 136 -8.31 -4.72 -10.92
CA GLU A 136 -9.42 -4.61 -9.97
C GLU A 136 -8.90 -4.48 -8.53
N TYR A 137 -7.88 -5.27 -8.15
CA TYR A 137 -7.20 -5.12 -6.86
C TYR A 137 -6.62 -3.72 -6.65
N ALA A 138 -6.02 -3.13 -7.69
CA ALA A 138 -5.41 -1.80 -7.63
C ALA A 138 -6.43 -0.70 -7.26
N GLN A 139 -7.70 -0.87 -7.66
CA GLN A 139 -8.81 0.03 -7.33
C GLN A 139 -9.35 -0.15 -5.91
N ALA A 140 -8.91 -1.17 -5.16
CA ALA A 140 -9.36 -1.33 -3.78
C ALA A 140 -8.68 -0.26 -2.89
N PRO A 141 -9.46 0.59 -2.18
CA PRO A 141 -8.90 1.69 -1.39
C PRO A 141 -8.23 1.20 -0.10
N PHE A 142 -7.33 2.02 0.43
CA PHE A 142 -6.94 1.95 1.84
C PHE A 142 -7.99 2.68 2.69
N HIS A 143 -8.23 2.17 3.89
CA HIS A 143 -9.11 2.79 4.87
C HIS A 143 -8.30 3.55 5.92
N VAL A 144 -8.76 4.74 6.28
CA VAL A 144 -8.12 5.55 7.32
C VAL A 144 -8.94 5.57 8.60
N VAL A 145 -10.26 5.34 8.50
CA VAL A 145 -11.12 5.15 9.67
C VAL A 145 -11.39 3.66 9.85
N VAL A 146 -10.92 3.14 10.99
CA VAL A 146 -11.16 1.75 11.36
C VAL A 146 -12.50 1.65 12.09
N GLU A 147 -13.38 0.77 11.59
CA GLU A 147 -14.70 0.49 12.17
C GLU A 147 -15.50 1.77 12.47
N GLU A 148 -15.90 2.01 13.73
CA GLU A 148 -16.68 3.18 14.17
C GLU A 148 -15.88 4.21 14.96
N HIS A 149 -14.54 4.16 14.91
CA HIS A 149 -13.71 5.03 15.75
C HIS A 149 -13.83 6.51 15.38
N GLY A 150 -14.19 6.84 14.13
CA GLY A 150 -14.37 8.22 13.68
C GLY A 150 -13.11 9.08 13.69
N VAL A 151 -11.93 8.44 13.74
CA VAL A 151 -10.62 9.10 13.74
C VAL A 151 -9.74 8.49 12.67
N ASP A 152 -8.84 9.31 12.13
CA ASP A 152 -7.78 8.87 11.22
C ASP A 152 -6.75 8.04 12.00
N GLN A 153 -6.76 6.73 11.81
CA GLN A 153 -5.87 5.79 12.50
C GLN A 153 -4.48 5.69 11.86
N VAL A 154 -4.27 6.26 10.67
CA VAL A 154 -3.00 6.16 9.95
C VAL A 154 -2.04 7.29 10.35
N HIS A 155 -2.58 8.47 10.63
CA HIS A 155 -1.78 9.67 10.86
C HIS A 155 -1.83 10.21 12.29
N ILE A 156 -2.38 9.45 13.25
CA ILE A 156 -2.29 9.75 14.68
C ILE A 156 -1.21 8.90 15.35
N GLU A 157 -0.79 9.31 16.55
CA GLU A 157 0.08 8.49 17.39
C GLU A 157 -0.73 7.38 18.08
N ALA A 158 -0.34 6.12 17.86
CA ALA A 158 -0.85 4.97 18.60
C ALA A 158 -0.26 4.93 20.02
N THR A 159 -0.79 5.75 20.93
CA THR A 159 -0.38 5.77 22.35
C THR A 159 -1.08 4.65 23.13
N GLY A 160 -0.32 3.86 23.88
CA GLY A 160 -0.86 2.85 24.80
C GLY A 160 -1.45 1.58 24.15
N GLU A 161 -1.47 1.45 22.83
CA GLU A 161 -1.95 0.25 22.16
C GLU A 161 -0.98 -0.93 22.30
N ASP A 162 -1.52 -2.10 22.66
CA ASP A 162 -0.81 -3.35 22.67
C ASP A 162 -0.56 -3.87 21.24
N GLN A 163 0.31 -4.88 21.10
CA GLN A 163 0.72 -5.39 19.80
C GLN A 163 -0.44 -5.99 18.98
N TRP A 164 -1.44 -6.57 19.63
CA TRP A 164 -2.60 -7.14 18.94
C TRP A 164 -3.45 -6.02 18.34
N THR A 165 -3.78 -5.00 19.13
CA THR A 165 -4.56 -3.84 18.66
C THR A 165 -3.88 -3.16 17.48
N LYS A 166 -2.57 -2.89 17.57
CA LYS A 166 -1.78 -2.31 16.48
C LYS A 166 -1.86 -3.13 15.19
N ASN A 167 -1.68 -4.44 15.29
CA ASN A 167 -1.72 -5.32 14.12
C ASN A 167 -3.11 -5.39 13.49
N GLN A 168 -4.19 -5.37 14.30
CA GLN A 168 -5.56 -5.37 13.82
C GLN A 168 -5.93 -4.06 13.14
N ASN A 169 -5.57 -2.92 13.73
CA ASN A 169 -5.77 -1.59 13.15
C ASN A 169 -5.06 -1.47 11.80
N PHE A 170 -3.78 -1.86 11.75
CA PHE A 170 -3.04 -1.85 10.49
C PHE A 170 -3.64 -2.78 9.43
N ASN A 171 -4.13 -3.95 9.84
CA ASN A 171 -4.85 -4.87 8.96
C ASN A 171 -6.19 -4.29 8.45
N ALA A 172 -6.87 -3.49 9.26
CA ALA A 172 -8.13 -2.85 8.89
C ALA A 172 -7.93 -1.71 7.89
N VAL A 173 -6.78 -1.03 7.92
CA VAL A 173 -6.37 -0.07 6.87
C VAL A 173 -6.33 -0.74 5.50
N TYR A 174 -5.89 -1.99 5.43
CA TYR A 174 -5.91 -2.82 4.21
C TYR A 174 -7.25 -3.55 4.00
N GLY A 175 -8.33 -3.13 4.67
CA GLY A 175 -9.59 -3.88 4.74
C GLY A 175 -10.17 -4.28 3.39
N SER A 176 -10.36 -3.32 2.47
CA SER A 176 -10.85 -3.59 1.11
C SER A 176 -9.87 -4.42 0.29
N LYS A 177 -8.57 -4.15 0.42
CA LYS A 177 -7.51 -4.92 -0.26
C LYS A 177 -7.50 -6.39 0.18
N ASN A 178 -7.67 -6.66 1.47
CA ASN A 178 -7.82 -8.01 2.02
C ASN A 178 -9.10 -8.69 1.50
N ARG A 179 -10.25 -7.99 1.55
CA ARG A 179 -11.52 -8.53 1.00
C ARG A 179 -11.39 -8.91 -0.47
N TYR A 180 -10.64 -8.17 -1.25
CA TYR A 180 -10.33 -8.55 -2.62
C TYR A 180 -9.35 -9.73 -2.66
N ALA A 181 -8.09 -9.53 -2.28
CA ALA A 181 -7.03 -10.51 -2.54
C ALA A 181 -7.25 -11.87 -1.85
N LEU A 182 -7.83 -11.88 -0.65
CA LEU A 182 -8.09 -13.12 0.09
C LEU A 182 -9.52 -13.63 -0.10
N GLY A 183 -10.51 -12.73 -0.22
CA GLY A 183 -11.86 -13.07 -0.72
C GLY A 183 -12.53 -14.29 -0.10
N ILE A 184 -12.24 -14.65 1.15
CA ILE A 184 -12.61 -15.99 1.67
C ILE A 184 -14.12 -16.22 1.67
N ASN A 185 -14.91 -15.20 1.99
CA ASN A 185 -16.36 -15.30 2.02
C ASN A 185 -16.97 -15.28 0.61
N VAL A 186 -16.33 -14.60 -0.34
CA VAL A 186 -16.67 -14.68 -1.78
C VAL A 186 -16.46 -16.11 -2.27
N ALA A 187 -15.31 -16.72 -1.95
CA ALA A 187 -15.02 -18.10 -2.29
C ALA A 187 -16.02 -19.07 -1.66
N ARG A 188 -16.34 -18.92 -0.37
CA ARG A 188 -17.35 -19.76 0.32
C ARG A 188 -18.74 -19.62 -0.29
N ASN A 189 -19.13 -18.42 -0.69
CA ASN A 189 -20.41 -18.20 -1.36
C ASN A 189 -20.42 -18.81 -2.76
N LEU A 190 -19.31 -18.74 -3.51
CA LEU A 190 -19.15 -19.47 -4.78
C LEU A 190 -19.23 -20.99 -4.57
N MET A 191 -18.65 -21.52 -3.50
CA MET A 191 -18.73 -22.94 -3.16
C MET A 191 -20.18 -23.38 -2.92
N LEU A 192 -20.97 -22.57 -2.20
CA LEU A 192 -22.40 -22.80 -2.03
C LEU A 192 -23.15 -22.81 -3.37
N ASP A 193 -22.79 -21.90 -4.29
CA ASP A 193 -23.41 -21.81 -5.61
C ASP A 193 -23.07 -23.01 -6.51
N ILE A 194 -21.80 -23.44 -6.54
CA ILE A 194 -21.37 -24.66 -7.23
C ILE A 194 -22.15 -25.87 -6.69
N ALA A 195 -22.23 -25.98 -5.37
CA ALA A 195 -22.94 -27.09 -4.74
C ALA A 195 -24.43 -27.09 -5.05
N ARG A 196 -25.09 -25.94 -4.96
CA ARG A 196 -26.51 -25.77 -5.29
C ARG A 196 -26.81 -26.09 -6.76
N ASN A 197 -25.96 -25.61 -7.67
CA ASN A 197 -26.11 -25.82 -9.12
C ASN A 197 -25.87 -27.27 -9.54
N SER A 198 -25.12 -28.06 -8.75
CA SER A 198 -24.97 -29.50 -8.99
C SER A 198 -26.27 -30.29 -8.75
N GLY A 199 -27.27 -29.68 -8.10
CA GLY A 199 -28.51 -30.34 -7.68
C GLY A 199 -28.40 -31.10 -6.35
N ALA A 200 -27.28 -30.94 -5.63
CA ALA A 200 -27.08 -31.58 -4.34
C ALA A 200 -28.14 -31.18 -3.30
N ARG A 201 -28.54 -32.14 -2.46
CA ARG A 201 -29.41 -31.87 -1.31
C ARG A 201 -28.64 -31.17 -0.19
N TRP A 202 -27.42 -31.62 0.06
CA TRP A 202 -26.53 -31.12 1.12
C TRP A 202 -25.26 -30.51 0.52
N LEU A 203 -24.93 -29.31 0.97
CA LEU A 203 -23.80 -28.49 0.53
C LEU A 203 -22.79 -28.40 1.67
N LEU A 204 -21.55 -28.80 1.43
CA LEU A 204 -20.50 -28.88 2.43
C LEU A 204 -19.32 -27.97 2.02
N PRO A 205 -19.39 -26.64 2.27
CA PRO A 205 -18.33 -25.71 1.88
C PRO A 205 -17.21 -25.65 2.92
N TRP A 206 -16.16 -26.45 2.76
CA TRP A 206 -15.12 -26.63 3.77
C TRP A 206 -13.78 -25.97 3.43
N ASP A 207 -12.99 -25.69 4.47
CA ASP A 207 -11.64 -25.13 4.31
C ASP A 207 -10.68 -26.18 3.70
N GLN A 208 -9.67 -25.76 2.92
CA GLN A 208 -8.72 -26.66 2.23
C GLN A 208 -8.07 -27.76 3.08
N ALA A 209 -7.80 -27.47 4.37
CA ALA A 209 -7.08 -28.38 5.25
C ALA A 209 -8.01 -29.39 5.96
N CYS A 210 -9.31 -29.35 5.67
CA CYS A 210 -10.29 -30.27 6.21
C CYS A 210 -10.17 -31.64 5.54
N PHE A 211 -9.94 -32.67 6.35
CA PHE A 211 -9.83 -34.06 5.96
C PHE A 211 -10.91 -34.91 6.67
N LEU A 212 -11.52 -35.83 5.93
CA LEU A 212 -12.49 -36.79 6.41
C LEU A 212 -11.93 -38.20 6.46
N THR A 213 -12.15 -38.85 7.59
CA THR A 213 -12.06 -40.30 7.68
C THR A 213 -13.36 -40.94 7.19
N ARG A 214 -13.30 -42.21 6.79
CA ARG A 214 -14.50 -42.99 6.43
C ARG A 214 -15.49 -43.09 7.59
N GLU A 215 -14.98 -43.19 8.82
CA GLU A 215 -15.79 -43.21 10.03
C GLU A 215 -16.58 -41.90 10.20
N ALA A 216 -15.89 -40.76 10.10
CA ALA A 216 -16.53 -39.45 10.18
C ALA A 216 -17.60 -39.31 9.09
N TRP A 217 -17.28 -39.68 7.85
CA TRP A 217 -18.23 -39.66 6.72
C TRP A 217 -19.46 -40.53 6.95
N GLY A 218 -19.29 -41.73 7.50
CA GLY A 218 -20.40 -42.61 7.85
C GLY A 218 -21.38 -41.96 8.82
N GLN A 219 -20.87 -41.23 9.82
CA GLN A 219 -21.71 -40.47 10.76
C GLN A 219 -22.43 -39.31 10.07
N PHE A 220 -21.73 -38.54 9.22
CA PHE A 220 -22.35 -37.47 8.44
C PHE A 220 -23.52 -37.99 7.59
N LYS A 221 -23.27 -39.03 6.80
CA LYS A 221 -24.30 -39.59 5.92
C LYS A 221 -25.51 -40.08 6.72
N HIS A 222 -25.27 -40.77 7.84
CA HIS A 222 -26.35 -41.23 8.70
C HIS A 222 -27.23 -40.08 9.21
N ASP A 223 -26.62 -39.01 9.76
CA ASP A 223 -27.37 -37.90 10.34
C ASP A 223 -28.10 -37.07 9.28
N LEU A 224 -27.46 -36.86 8.12
CA LEU A 224 -28.00 -36.07 7.02
C LEU A 224 -29.12 -36.79 6.25
N ASP A 225 -29.02 -38.12 6.08
CA ASP A 225 -30.09 -38.94 5.48
C ASP A 225 -31.33 -38.97 6.38
N ASN A 226 -31.14 -38.98 7.71
CA ASN A 226 -32.20 -39.00 8.72
C ASN A 226 -32.66 -37.60 9.18
N ALA A 227 -32.15 -36.54 8.57
CA ALA A 227 -32.46 -35.17 8.97
C ALA A 227 -33.96 -34.84 8.83
N PRO A 228 -34.58 -34.17 9.83
CA PRO A 228 -35.95 -33.66 9.72
C PRO A 228 -36.17 -32.75 8.51
N ARG A 229 -37.42 -32.66 8.04
CA ARG A 229 -37.79 -31.86 6.84
C ARG A 229 -37.57 -30.35 6.98
N ASP A 230 -37.51 -29.84 8.19
CA ASP A 230 -37.24 -28.44 8.52
C ASP A 230 -35.75 -28.20 8.84
N GLN A 231 -34.96 -29.25 9.04
CA GLN A 231 -33.54 -29.12 9.32
C GLN A 231 -32.76 -28.68 8.09
N LYS A 232 -32.16 -27.49 8.18
CA LYS A 232 -31.43 -26.85 7.08
C LYS A 232 -29.92 -26.74 7.29
N TYR A 233 -29.44 -26.86 8.51
CA TYR A 233 -28.02 -26.72 8.82
C TYR A 233 -27.54 -27.82 9.74
N PHE A 234 -26.27 -28.18 9.62
CA PHE A 234 -25.56 -28.98 10.60
C PHE A 234 -24.19 -28.36 10.85
N MET A 235 -23.60 -28.63 12.01
CA MET A 235 -22.22 -28.25 12.31
C MET A 235 -21.37 -29.46 12.59
N SER A 236 -20.08 -29.38 12.26
CA SER A 236 -19.10 -30.40 12.63
C SER A 236 -17.85 -29.78 13.20
N PHE A 237 -17.49 -30.21 14.41
CA PHE A 237 -16.31 -29.68 15.09
C PHE A 237 -15.03 -30.22 14.48
N MET A 238 -14.01 -29.37 14.52
CA MET A 238 -12.71 -29.67 13.97
C MET A 238 -11.78 -30.20 15.05
N ASP A 239 -11.01 -31.24 14.72
CA ASP A 239 -9.84 -31.67 15.49
C ASP A 239 -8.56 -31.30 14.73
N ARG A 240 -7.62 -30.64 15.39
CA ARG A 240 -6.39 -30.14 14.77
C ARG A 240 -5.24 -31.08 15.06
N LEU A 241 -4.66 -31.65 14.00
CA LEU A 241 -3.46 -32.46 14.13
C LEU A 241 -2.26 -31.63 14.58
N GLN A 242 -1.56 -32.13 15.60
CA GLN A 242 -0.34 -31.52 16.15
C GLN A 242 0.94 -32.20 15.65
N GLU A 243 0.78 -33.30 14.92
CA GLU A 243 1.82 -34.17 14.38
C GLU A 243 1.55 -34.44 12.90
N GLU A 244 2.48 -35.10 12.21
CA GLU A 244 2.36 -35.42 10.78
C GLU A 244 1.09 -36.21 10.44
N ASN A 245 0.60 -36.00 9.22
CA ASN A 245 -0.74 -36.43 8.80
C ASN A 245 -0.93 -37.95 8.87
N GLU A 246 0.12 -38.74 8.68
CA GLU A 246 0.09 -40.20 8.72
C GLU A 246 -0.31 -40.77 10.08
N ASN A 247 -0.23 -39.97 11.15
CA ASN A 247 -0.64 -40.39 12.50
C ASN A 247 -2.13 -40.75 12.57
N ILE A 248 -2.96 -40.25 11.65
CA ILE A 248 -4.39 -40.62 11.59
C ILE A 248 -4.61 -42.11 11.28
N PHE A 249 -3.62 -42.78 10.70
CA PHE A 249 -3.67 -44.21 10.40
C PHE A 249 -3.21 -45.09 11.56
N ALA A 250 -2.72 -44.49 12.65
CA ALA A 250 -2.33 -45.23 13.83
C ALA A 250 -3.56 -45.86 14.51
N PRO A 251 -3.52 -47.14 14.92
CA PRO A 251 -4.64 -47.78 15.62
C PRO A 251 -5.04 -47.10 16.94
N SER A 252 -4.14 -46.32 17.53
CA SER A 252 -4.34 -45.56 18.76
C SER A 252 -4.89 -44.15 18.53
N PHE A 253 -5.06 -43.71 17.28
CA PHE A 253 -5.58 -42.38 16.99
C PHE A 253 -7.04 -42.28 17.46
N THR A 254 -7.36 -41.20 18.15
CA THR A 254 -8.73 -40.88 18.57
C THR A 254 -8.93 -39.39 18.43
N ALA A 255 -9.91 -39.00 17.61
CA ALA A 255 -10.22 -37.61 17.38
C ALA A 255 -10.80 -36.95 18.65
N ASN A 256 -10.40 -35.71 18.91
CA ASN A 256 -10.93 -34.87 19.98
C ASN A 256 -11.41 -33.52 19.41
N PRO A 257 -12.51 -33.51 18.65
CA PRO A 257 -12.96 -32.33 17.92
C PRO A 257 -13.56 -31.28 18.86
N TRP A 258 -12.98 -30.07 18.87
CA TRP A 258 -13.44 -28.97 19.72
C TRP A 258 -13.19 -27.57 19.11
N GLU A 259 -12.40 -27.45 18.03
CA GLU A 259 -12.08 -26.18 17.38
C GLU A 259 -13.24 -25.64 16.52
N GLU A 260 -13.03 -24.47 15.89
CA GLU A 260 -13.99 -23.79 15.02
C GLU A 260 -14.65 -24.78 14.03
N PRO A 261 -16.00 -24.91 14.07
CA PRO A 261 -16.69 -25.93 13.30
C PRO A 261 -16.80 -25.58 11.80
N GLN A 262 -16.98 -26.62 10.99
CA GLN A 262 -17.46 -26.50 9.62
C GLN A 262 -19.00 -26.55 9.60
N ILE A 263 -19.62 -25.89 8.62
CA ILE A 263 -21.08 -25.78 8.50
C ILE A 263 -21.53 -26.54 7.25
N ILE A 264 -22.63 -27.26 7.36
CA ILE A 264 -23.30 -27.97 6.26
C ILE A 264 -24.65 -27.30 6.05
N PHE A 265 -25.01 -27.10 4.79
CA PHE A 265 -26.21 -26.41 4.36
C PHE A 265 -27.11 -27.36 3.60
N ARG A 266 -28.42 -27.23 3.75
CA ARG A 266 -29.36 -27.81 2.81
C ARG A 266 -29.51 -26.89 1.60
N ASN A 267 -29.84 -27.44 0.44
CA ASN A 267 -29.89 -26.68 -0.80
C ASN A 267 -30.79 -25.42 -0.77
N ASP A 268 -31.88 -25.46 -0.01
CA ASP A 268 -32.87 -24.40 0.18
C ASP A 268 -32.61 -23.49 1.40
N SER A 269 -31.41 -23.54 1.98
CA SER A 269 -30.95 -22.61 3.00
C SER A 269 -30.74 -21.20 2.43
N ILE A 270 -31.15 -20.16 3.16
CA ILE A 270 -31.04 -18.75 2.69
C ILE A 270 -29.72 -18.08 3.08
N GLU A 271 -29.02 -18.62 4.08
CA GLU A 271 -27.84 -17.97 4.64
C GLU A 271 -26.63 -18.04 3.72
N ARG A 272 -25.82 -16.99 3.81
CA ARG A 272 -24.55 -16.83 3.11
C ARG A 272 -23.52 -16.20 4.05
N PHE A 273 -22.26 -16.39 3.71
CA PHE A 273 -21.16 -15.71 4.39
C PHE A 273 -21.18 -14.22 4.05
N ASP A 274 -20.88 -13.36 5.02
CA ASP A 274 -20.89 -11.90 4.82
C ASP A 274 -19.59 -11.45 4.13
N GLU A 275 -19.66 -11.14 2.85
CA GLU A 275 -18.51 -10.72 2.03
C GLU A 275 -17.90 -9.37 2.45
N GLN A 276 -18.57 -8.61 3.32
CA GLN A 276 -18.04 -7.37 3.88
C GLN A 276 -17.06 -7.62 5.03
N LEU A 277 -17.00 -8.84 5.57
CA LEU A 277 -15.99 -9.25 6.54
C LEU A 277 -14.76 -9.77 5.80
N ARG A 278 -13.60 -9.19 6.15
CA ARG A 278 -12.31 -9.58 5.58
C ARG A 278 -11.75 -10.84 6.25
N TYR A 279 -10.83 -11.53 5.58
CA TYR A 279 -10.19 -12.70 6.16
C TYR A 279 -9.43 -12.32 7.43
N GLY A 280 -9.71 -13.05 8.52
CA GLY A 280 -9.13 -12.78 9.83
C GLY A 280 -9.94 -11.83 10.70
N GLN A 281 -11.11 -11.37 10.24
CA GLN A 281 -12.07 -10.57 11.03
C GLN A 281 -13.27 -11.44 11.44
N ARG A 282 -12.99 -12.58 12.09
CA ARG A 282 -14.01 -13.49 12.66
C ARG A 282 -15.09 -13.88 11.63
N ASP A 283 -14.69 -14.00 10.37
CA ASP A 283 -15.56 -14.03 9.19
C ASP A 283 -16.52 -15.23 9.16
N LYS A 284 -16.12 -16.37 9.71
CA LYS A 284 -16.96 -17.56 9.88
C LYS A 284 -17.80 -17.52 11.17
N ALA A 285 -17.21 -17.08 12.28
CA ALA A 285 -17.93 -16.92 13.55
C ALA A 285 -19.14 -15.97 13.43
N ALA A 286 -19.05 -14.96 12.57
CA ALA A 286 -20.18 -14.09 12.27
C ALA A 286 -21.42 -14.85 11.75
N LEU A 287 -21.23 -15.86 10.89
CA LEU A 287 -22.33 -16.71 10.42
C LEU A 287 -22.84 -17.64 11.51
N LEU A 288 -21.95 -18.21 12.33
CA LEU A 288 -22.33 -19.07 13.45
C LEU A 288 -23.26 -18.33 14.43
N ILE A 289 -22.96 -17.06 14.73
CA ILE A 289 -23.82 -16.21 15.58
C ILE A 289 -25.18 -15.96 14.93
N ARG A 290 -25.22 -15.66 13.63
CA ARG A 290 -26.50 -15.46 12.91
C ARG A 290 -27.36 -16.72 12.92
N LEU A 291 -26.73 -17.89 12.89
CA LEU A 291 -27.39 -19.19 13.03
C LEU A 291 -27.68 -19.56 14.50
N GLN A 292 -27.43 -18.65 15.45
CA GLN A 292 -27.61 -18.84 16.89
C GLN A 292 -26.79 -20.00 17.48
N VAL A 293 -25.67 -20.35 16.85
CA VAL A 293 -24.76 -21.38 17.36
C VAL A 293 -23.94 -20.80 18.50
N SER A 294 -24.11 -21.36 19.71
CA SER A 294 -23.29 -20.99 20.87
C SER A 294 -21.86 -21.54 20.76
N GLY A 295 -20.89 -20.76 21.25
CA GLY A 295 -19.49 -21.16 21.25
C GLY A 295 -18.58 -20.17 21.96
N VAL A 296 -17.26 -20.38 21.83
CA VAL A 296 -16.25 -19.50 22.47
C VAL A 296 -16.36 -18.05 22.00
N TRP A 297 -16.98 -17.81 20.83
CA TRP A 297 -17.21 -16.49 20.26
C TRP A 297 -18.25 -15.64 20.98
N ASP A 298 -19.11 -16.24 21.81
CA ASP A 298 -20.08 -15.49 22.61
C ASP A 298 -19.42 -14.60 23.66
N GLY A 299 -18.20 -14.98 24.10
CA GLY A 299 -17.40 -14.20 25.03
C GLY A 299 -16.44 -13.20 24.37
N TRP A 300 -16.43 -13.11 23.04
CA TRP A 300 -15.52 -12.19 22.35
C TRP A 300 -16.03 -10.75 22.43
N GLY A 301 -15.10 -9.79 22.51
CA GLY A 301 -15.44 -8.37 22.41
C GLY A 301 -15.79 -8.02 20.97
N TRP A 302 -17.08 -7.91 20.66
CA TRP A 302 -17.62 -7.53 19.35
C TRP A 302 -17.90 -6.03 19.29
N SER A 303 -17.40 -5.34 18.27
CA SER A 303 -17.70 -3.91 18.09
C SER A 303 -19.16 -3.71 17.68
N SER A 304 -19.68 -2.49 17.84
CA SER A 304 -21.05 -2.14 17.42
C SER A 304 -21.30 -2.42 15.94
N TRP A 305 -20.30 -2.18 15.09
CA TRP A 305 -20.36 -2.50 13.67
C TRP A 305 -20.49 -4.01 13.42
N GLU A 306 -19.70 -4.83 14.13
CA GLU A 306 -19.77 -6.28 14.00
C GLU A 306 -21.11 -6.81 14.55
N GLN A 307 -21.59 -6.29 15.69
CA GLN A 307 -22.87 -6.69 16.30
C GLN A 307 -24.07 -6.49 15.36
N ARG A 308 -24.07 -5.42 14.56
CA ARG A 308 -25.11 -5.18 13.55
C ARG A 308 -25.15 -6.27 12.47
N ARG A 309 -24.00 -6.87 12.17
CA ARG A 309 -23.86 -7.94 11.16
C ARG A 309 -24.04 -9.34 11.75
N THR A 310 -24.00 -9.47 13.07
CA THR A 310 -24.12 -10.76 13.78
C THR A 310 -25.41 -10.81 14.59
N TYR A 311 -25.38 -10.41 15.86
CA TYR A 311 -26.48 -10.55 16.82
C TYR A 311 -27.75 -9.79 16.43
N ALA A 312 -27.62 -8.66 15.73
CA ALA A 312 -28.78 -7.90 15.25
C ALA A 312 -29.35 -8.42 13.91
N ASN A 313 -28.69 -9.38 13.27
CA ASN A 313 -29.04 -9.91 11.95
C ASN A 313 -29.17 -11.44 11.96
N VAL A 314 -29.92 -11.95 12.92
CA VAL A 314 -30.18 -13.39 13.09
C VAL A 314 -30.88 -13.97 11.86
N SER A 315 -30.49 -15.19 11.50
CA SER A 315 -31.05 -15.91 10.36
C SER A 315 -32.53 -16.21 10.56
N LYS A 316 -33.29 -16.13 9.46
CA LYS A 316 -34.71 -16.50 9.43
C LYS A 316 -34.94 -18.01 9.30
N ASP A 317 -33.91 -18.79 8.99
CA ASP A 317 -34.03 -20.24 8.87
C ASP A 317 -33.93 -20.96 10.22
N VAL A 318 -33.53 -20.27 11.30
CA VAL A 318 -33.36 -20.85 12.65
C VAL A 318 -34.37 -20.26 13.62
N THR A 319 -34.90 -21.11 14.50
CA THR A 319 -35.92 -20.74 15.49
C THR A 319 -35.39 -20.73 16.92
N GLY A 320 -34.09 -20.93 17.12
CA GLY A 320 -33.45 -20.92 18.43
C GLY A 320 -32.03 -21.50 18.41
N PRO A 321 -31.36 -21.55 19.58
CA PRO A 321 -29.95 -21.99 19.70
C PRO A 321 -29.71 -23.48 19.45
N GLU A 322 -30.76 -24.31 19.49
CA GLU A 322 -30.68 -25.75 19.18
C GLU A 322 -30.99 -26.07 17.71
N ALA A 323 -31.25 -25.05 16.88
CA ALA A 323 -31.67 -25.24 15.49
C ALA A 323 -30.55 -25.79 14.56
N VAL A 324 -29.30 -25.82 15.02
CA VAL A 324 -28.16 -26.37 14.28
C VAL A 324 -27.56 -27.52 15.07
N PRO A 325 -27.96 -28.78 14.80
CA PRO A 325 -27.39 -29.95 15.45
C PRO A 325 -25.95 -30.22 15.01
N ARG A 326 -25.23 -30.95 15.87
CA ARG A 326 -23.86 -31.42 15.61
C ARG A 326 -23.90 -32.76 14.87
N THR A 327 -22.93 -32.99 13.99
CA THR A 327 -22.74 -34.26 13.30
C THR A 327 -21.26 -34.50 13.02
N GLY A 328 -20.83 -35.77 13.09
CA GLY A 328 -19.49 -36.21 12.74
C GLY A 328 -18.36 -35.39 13.37
N TYR A 329 -17.20 -35.41 12.70
CA TYR A 329 -16.05 -34.56 12.99
C TYR A 329 -15.23 -34.32 11.72
N VAL A 330 -14.41 -33.29 11.71
CA VAL A 330 -13.47 -33.00 10.62
C VAL A 330 -12.06 -32.90 11.17
N LEU A 331 -11.09 -33.54 10.52
CA LEU A 331 -9.68 -33.35 10.88
C LEU A 331 -9.12 -32.14 10.15
N ARG A 332 -8.29 -31.35 10.81
CA ARG A 332 -7.45 -30.35 10.17
C ARG A 332 -6.03 -30.87 10.10
N LEU A 333 -5.57 -31.05 8.87
CA LEU A 333 -4.23 -31.53 8.57
C LEU A 333 -3.15 -30.63 9.19
N TYR A 334 -2.00 -31.25 9.46
CA TYR A 334 -0.87 -30.64 10.12
C TYR A 334 -0.37 -29.40 9.35
N SER A 335 -0.12 -28.31 10.09
CA SER A 335 0.32 -27.04 9.50
C SER A 335 1.82 -26.96 9.26
N GLY A 336 2.61 -27.94 9.74
CA GLY A 336 4.07 -27.91 9.70
C GLY A 336 4.71 -27.06 10.81
N LEU A 337 3.93 -26.46 11.72
CA LEU A 337 4.44 -25.66 12.84
C LEU A 337 4.55 -26.51 14.11
N THR A 338 5.50 -26.15 15.00
CA THR A 338 5.75 -26.89 16.24
C THR A 338 4.49 -26.99 17.11
N SER A 339 4.34 -28.11 17.83
CA SER A 339 3.19 -28.39 18.69
C SER A 339 2.89 -27.28 19.70
N SER A 340 3.90 -26.56 20.23
CA SER A 340 3.71 -25.41 21.13
C SER A 340 2.97 -24.21 20.52
N VAL A 341 2.99 -24.06 19.19
CA VAL A 341 2.35 -22.99 18.44
C VAL A 341 0.97 -23.38 17.94
N GLU A 342 0.74 -24.68 17.69
CA GLU A 342 -0.56 -25.23 17.30
C GLU A 342 -1.36 -25.82 18.48
N ALA A 343 -0.78 -25.79 19.69
CA ALA A 343 -1.43 -26.28 20.90
C ALA A 343 -2.77 -25.58 21.13
N ASN A 344 -3.70 -26.31 21.71
CA ASN A 344 -4.93 -25.74 22.24
C ASN A 344 -4.65 -24.96 23.53
N SER A 345 -4.10 -23.74 23.41
CA SER A 345 -3.91 -22.82 24.53
C SER A 345 -4.24 -21.39 24.13
N PRO A 346 -4.66 -20.52 25.08
CA PRO A 346 -4.89 -19.10 24.80
C PRO A 346 -3.67 -18.39 24.22
N SER A 347 -2.46 -18.73 24.71
CA SER A 347 -1.19 -18.19 24.21
C SER A 347 -0.94 -18.58 22.74
N ALA A 348 -1.12 -19.86 22.41
CA ALA A 348 -1.02 -20.31 21.03
C ALA A 348 -2.07 -19.64 20.13
N GLY A 349 -3.31 -19.51 20.60
CA GLY A 349 -4.36 -18.71 19.95
C GLY A 349 -3.90 -17.30 19.60
N PHE A 350 -3.41 -16.54 20.58
CA PHE A 350 -2.88 -15.19 20.38
C PHE A 350 -1.78 -15.14 19.31
N TRP A 351 -0.77 -16.01 19.39
CA TRP A 351 0.32 -16.00 18.41
C TRP A 351 -0.11 -16.44 17.00
N ARG A 352 -1.13 -17.30 16.87
CA ARG A 352 -1.72 -17.65 15.58
C ARG A 352 -2.37 -16.43 14.93
N GLU A 353 -3.11 -15.65 15.69
CA GLU A 353 -3.72 -14.39 15.22
C GLU A 353 -2.66 -13.39 14.76
N ILE A 354 -1.61 -13.17 15.57
CA ILE A 354 -0.51 -12.26 15.23
C ILE A 354 0.22 -12.71 13.95
N ARG A 355 0.53 -14.01 13.82
CA ARG A 355 1.17 -14.54 12.60
C ARG A 355 0.28 -14.41 11.38
N ARG A 356 -1.04 -14.63 11.51
CA ARG A 356 -1.99 -14.41 10.42
C ARG A 356 -2.00 -12.94 10.00
N ALA A 357 -2.16 -12.02 10.95
CA ALA A 357 -2.17 -10.59 10.69
C ALA A 357 -0.91 -10.13 9.92
N LYS A 358 0.28 -10.62 10.33
CA LYS A 358 1.54 -10.36 9.63
C LYS A 358 1.59 -10.97 8.23
N GLY A 359 1.16 -12.22 8.07
CA GLY A 359 1.15 -12.90 6.78
C GLY A 359 0.21 -12.26 5.77
N VAL A 360 -0.95 -11.77 6.23
CA VAL A 360 -1.88 -10.97 5.41
C VAL A 360 -1.20 -9.71 4.91
N ILE A 361 -0.61 -8.91 5.80
CA ILE A 361 0.09 -7.67 5.42
C ILE A 361 1.20 -7.97 4.42
N ALA A 362 2.04 -8.98 4.68
CA ALA A 362 3.14 -9.33 3.80
C ALA A 362 2.67 -9.75 2.39
N LEU A 363 1.54 -10.46 2.29
CA LEU A 363 0.94 -10.78 1.00
C LEU A 363 0.44 -9.53 0.28
N LEU A 364 -0.27 -8.65 1.00
CA LEU A 364 -0.83 -7.43 0.41
C LEU A 364 0.26 -6.44 0.00
N ASP A 365 1.34 -6.30 0.78
CA ASP A 365 2.49 -5.47 0.39
C ASP A 365 3.18 -6.01 -0.87
N LYS A 366 3.30 -7.33 -1.03
CA LYS A 366 3.79 -7.91 -2.30
C LYS A 366 2.85 -7.61 -3.47
N LEU A 367 1.55 -7.63 -3.24
CA LEU A 367 0.57 -7.29 -4.27
C LEU A 367 0.60 -5.80 -4.60
N GLU A 368 0.77 -4.91 -3.63
CA GLU A 368 0.92 -3.47 -3.88
C GLU A 368 2.20 -3.18 -4.69
N GLU A 369 3.31 -3.87 -4.39
CA GLU A 369 4.53 -3.81 -5.20
C GLU A 369 4.25 -4.27 -6.64
N ARG A 370 3.61 -5.43 -6.82
CA ARG A 370 3.21 -5.92 -8.15
C ARG A 370 2.30 -4.94 -8.88
N VAL A 371 1.32 -4.34 -8.21
CA VAL A 371 0.46 -3.31 -8.79
C VAL A 371 1.29 -2.14 -9.30
N MET A 372 2.25 -1.65 -8.51
CA MET A 372 3.11 -0.55 -8.94
C MET A 372 3.92 -0.94 -10.19
N ARG A 373 4.50 -2.14 -10.24
CA ARG A 373 5.33 -2.60 -11.37
C ARG A 373 4.53 -3.00 -12.60
N GLU A 374 3.49 -3.80 -12.43
CA GLU A 374 2.75 -4.49 -13.52
C GLU A 374 1.57 -3.65 -14.04
N VAL A 375 0.90 -2.87 -13.18
CA VAL A 375 -0.29 -2.08 -13.57
C VAL A 375 0.09 -0.63 -13.90
N TYR A 376 0.89 0.01 -13.06
CA TYR A 376 1.25 1.42 -13.22
C TYR A 376 2.63 1.67 -13.85
N ASP A 377 3.31 0.59 -14.27
CA ASP A 377 4.65 0.60 -14.88
C ASP A 377 5.61 1.54 -14.14
N TYR A 378 5.64 1.38 -12.81
CA TYR A 378 6.45 2.21 -11.94
C TYR A 378 7.88 1.68 -11.83
N HIS A 379 8.84 2.56 -12.10
CA HIS A 379 10.27 2.35 -11.94
C HIS A 379 10.90 3.56 -11.25
N SER A 380 12.04 3.39 -10.57
CA SER A 380 12.68 4.47 -9.81
C SER A 380 13.14 5.66 -10.66
N ASN A 381 13.30 5.48 -11.97
CA ASN A 381 13.59 6.54 -12.94
C ASN A 381 12.35 7.30 -13.44
N LYS A 382 11.13 6.85 -13.11
CA LYS A 382 9.89 7.54 -13.48
C LYS A 382 9.84 8.92 -12.82
N LEU A 383 9.62 9.95 -13.64
CA LEU A 383 9.42 11.31 -13.19
C LEU A 383 8.04 11.43 -12.53
N LEU A 384 7.97 12.12 -11.39
CA LEU A 384 6.72 12.31 -10.63
C LEU A 384 6.08 13.68 -10.81
N VAL A 385 6.89 14.68 -11.13
CA VAL A 385 6.50 16.09 -11.25
C VAL A 385 6.40 16.50 -12.71
N TYR A 386 7.40 16.13 -13.50
CA TYR A 386 7.49 16.45 -14.93
C TYR A 386 7.09 15.26 -15.80
N ASP A 387 6.63 15.54 -17.01
CA ASP A 387 6.18 14.54 -17.96
C ASP A 387 7.25 14.30 -19.05
N GLU A 388 7.69 13.05 -19.16
CA GLU A 388 8.73 12.63 -20.10
C GLU A 388 8.30 12.77 -21.56
N THR A 389 7.01 12.55 -21.87
CA THR A 389 6.46 12.69 -23.23
C THR A 389 6.38 14.15 -23.65
N LEU A 390 6.03 15.05 -22.73
CA LEU A 390 6.06 16.50 -22.98
C LEU A 390 7.50 16.98 -23.18
N LEU A 391 8.43 16.53 -22.34
CA LEU A 391 9.87 16.81 -22.51
C LEU A 391 10.34 16.44 -23.92
N GLN A 392 10.05 15.22 -24.37
CA GLN A 392 10.42 14.76 -25.72
C GLN A 392 9.77 15.62 -26.82
N THR A 393 8.48 15.93 -26.68
CA THR A 393 7.73 16.78 -27.62
C THR A 393 8.35 18.17 -27.74
N PHE A 394 8.79 18.77 -26.63
CA PHE A 394 9.40 20.10 -26.63
C PHE A 394 10.85 20.08 -27.13
N THR A 395 11.59 19.00 -26.96
CA THR A 395 12.90 18.81 -27.62
C THR A 395 12.74 18.81 -29.13
N GLU A 396 11.75 18.12 -29.68
CA GLU A 396 11.49 18.08 -31.13
C GLU A 396 11.01 19.43 -31.68
N LYS A 397 10.27 20.20 -30.87
CA LYS A 397 9.76 21.53 -31.22
C LYS A 397 10.72 22.66 -30.90
N ALA A 398 11.88 22.39 -30.32
CA ALA A 398 12.81 23.41 -29.83
C ALA A 398 13.25 24.42 -30.90
N ASP A 399 13.21 24.03 -32.18
CA ASP A 399 13.56 24.90 -33.31
C ASP A 399 12.41 25.75 -33.88
N THR A 400 11.17 25.46 -33.49
CA THR A 400 9.98 26.22 -33.92
C THR A 400 9.86 27.55 -33.17
N ASP A 401 9.27 28.57 -33.78
CA ASP A 401 9.06 29.88 -33.12
C ASP A 401 8.18 29.76 -31.86
N GLU A 402 7.18 28.87 -31.89
CA GLU A 402 6.31 28.59 -30.76
C GLU A 402 7.06 27.86 -29.63
N GLY A 403 7.85 26.83 -29.97
CA GLY A 403 8.69 26.10 -29.01
C GLY A 403 9.73 27.00 -28.35
N LYS A 404 10.43 27.82 -29.14
CA LYS A 404 11.41 28.81 -28.67
C LYS A 404 10.80 29.80 -27.68
N GLN A 405 9.58 30.26 -27.94
CA GLN A 405 8.86 31.17 -27.04
C GLN A 405 8.43 30.53 -25.73
N LEU A 406 8.09 29.23 -25.72
CA LEU A 406 7.65 28.54 -24.51
C LEU A 406 8.82 28.17 -23.60
N VAL A 407 9.97 27.80 -24.17
CA VAL A 407 11.17 27.45 -23.40
C VAL A 407 12.03 28.66 -23.04
N SER A 408 11.74 29.86 -23.56
CA SER A 408 12.61 31.03 -23.36
C SER A 408 12.78 31.43 -21.90
N SER A 409 11.73 31.29 -21.07
CA SER A 409 11.83 31.56 -19.64
C SER A 409 12.72 30.54 -18.92
N LEU A 410 12.57 29.25 -19.26
CA LEU A 410 13.43 28.17 -18.77
C LEU A 410 14.89 28.39 -19.16
N ILE A 411 15.17 28.72 -20.41
CA ILE A 411 16.54 29.00 -20.87
C ILE A 411 17.10 30.25 -20.18
N HIS A 412 16.29 31.29 -20.00
CA HIS A 412 16.71 32.48 -19.26
C HIS A 412 17.10 32.17 -17.81
N ASP A 413 16.28 31.38 -17.11
CA ASP A 413 16.56 30.95 -15.74
C ASP A 413 17.82 30.06 -15.68
N ALA A 414 17.98 29.14 -16.63
CA ALA A 414 19.16 28.28 -16.74
C ALA A 414 20.45 29.07 -17.03
N ASP A 415 20.39 30.06 -17.93
CA ASP A 415 21.51 30.97 -18.22
C ASP A 415 21.86 31.83 -17.01
N HIS A 416 20.86 32.22 -16.20
CA HIS A 416 21.12 32.89 -14.93
C HIS A 416 21.82 31.97 -13.94
N ALA A 417 21.34 30.73 -13.81
CA ALA A 417 21.95 29.72 -12.96
C ALA A 417 23.40 29.38 -13.38
N LEU A 418 23.72 29.39 -14.68
CA LEU A 418 25.09 29.23 -15.18
C LEU A 418 26.07 30.31 -14.70
N ARG A 419 25.58 31.53 -14.43
CA ARG A 419 26.42 32.65 -13.98
C ARG A 419 26.79 32.58 -12.50
N VAL A 420 26.21 31.64 -11.75
CA VAL A 420 26.46 31.45 -10.33
C VAL A 420 27.82 30.78 -10.14
N SER A 421 28.82 31.58 -9.77
CA SER A 421 30.23 31.16 -9.69
C SER A 421 30.55 30.29 -8.47
N LYS A 422 29.78 30.42 -7.39
CA LYS A 422 29.90 29.58 -6.19
C LYS A 422 28.65 28.74 -6.04
N PRO A 423 28.75 27.40 -6.02
CA PRO A 423 27.62 26.53 -5.74
C PRO A 423 26.88 26.93 -4.48
N TRP A 424 25.55 26.80 -4.48
CA TRP A 424 24.78 26.89 -3.26
C TRP A 424 25.17 25.71 -2.36
N ALA A 425 25.59 26.05 -1.15
CA ALA A 425 25.90 25.10 -0.09
C ALA A 425 25.31 25.65 1.21
N ILE A 426 24.83 24.76 2.08
CA ILE A 426 24.31 25.15 3.40
C ILE A 426 25.34 25.97 4.20
N THR A 427 26.63 25.68 4.01
CA THR A 427 27.76 26.36 4.67
C THR A 427 28.09 27.74 4.09
N SER A 428 27.35 28.21 3.08
CA SER A 428 27.51 29.58 2.56
C SER A 428 27.00 30.61 3.56
N ASN A 429 26.07 30.22 4.42
CA ASN A 429 25.65 30.97 5.58
C ASN A 429 26.55 30.70 6.78
N LYS A 430 26.63 31.69 7.69
CA LYS A 430 27.24 31.43 8.99
C LYS A 430 26.30 30.55 9.80
N ALA A 431 26.87 29.57 10.50
CA ALA A 431 26.10 28.77 11.46
C ALA A 431 25.44 29.69 12.49
N LEU A 432 24.13 29.53 12.68
CA LEU A 432 23.37 30.28 13.69
C LEU A 432 23.88 30.03 15.11
N ASP A 433 24.43 28.84 15.35
CA ASP A 433 25.14 28.49 16.56
C ASP A 433 26.59 28.10 16.20
N PRO A 434 27.60 28.91 16.55
CA PRO A 434 29.00 28.62 16.25
C PRO A 434 29.53 27.31 16.84
N LYS A 435 28.81 26.70 17.79
CA LYS A 435 29.16 25.40 18.37
C LYS A 435 28.54 24.22 17.62
N ARG A 436 27.60 24.47 16.70
CA ARG A 436 26.97 23.44 15.88
C ARG A 436 27.76 23.23 14.59
N ASP A 437 27.60 22.03 14.04
CA ASP A 437 28.09 21.72 12.70
C ASP A 437 27.44 22.71 11.70
N PRO A 438 28.23 23.50 10.94
CA PRO A 438 27.69 24.49 9.99
C PRO A 438 26.91 23.86 8.83
N ARG A 439 26.93 22.52 8.72
CA ARG A 439 26.13 21.77 7.76
C ARG A 439 24.69 21.51 8.21
N MET A 440 24.33 21.87 9.43
CA MET A 440 22.99 21.68 9.98
C MET A 440 22.05 22.74 9.44
N PHE A 441 20.96 22.31 8.80
CA PHE A 441 19.92 23.24 8.35
C PHE A 441 19.29 23.94 9.55
N SER A 442 19.37 25.27 9.59
CA SER A 442 18.86 26.05 10.71
C SER A 442 18.45 27.46 10.32
N ASN A 443 17.26 27.88 10.76
CA ASN A 443 16.74 29.22 10.53
C ASN A 443 15.74 29.66 11.60
N PHE A 444 15.47 30.97 11.66
CA PHE A 444 14.49 31.56 12.55
C PHE A 444 13.27 32.07 11.77
N PHE A 445 12.06 31.80 12.25
CA PHE A 445 10.84 32.30 11.59
C PHE A 445 10.43 33.70 12.06
N ASP A 446 10.90 34.13 13.23
CA ASP A 446 10.54 35.39 13.93
C ASP A 446 11.70 36.41 13.96
N TYR A 447 12.81 36.12 13.28
CA TYR A 447 13.98 36.98 13.20
C TYR A 447 14.57 36.95 11.79
N LYS A 448 14.89 38.12 11.24
CA LYS A 448 15.50 38.27 9.91
C LYS A 448 16.85 38.99 10.07
N GLU A 449 17.93 38.31 9.71
CA GLU A 449 19.23 38.94 9.46
C GLU A 449 19.34 39.41 8.00
N GLU A 450 20.39 40.17 7.68
CA GLU A 450 20.67 40.62 6.30
C GLU A 450 21.19 39.49 5.39
N THR A 451 21.65 38.37 5.96
CA THR A 451 22.09 37.18 5.21
C THR A 451 20.92 36.28 4.81
N LEU A 452 21.08 35.54 3.70
CA LEU A 452 20.11 34.55 3.22
C LEU A 452 19.77 33.52 4.30
N ASP A 453 18.50 33.15 4.39
CA ASP A 453 18.02 32.03 5.22
C ASP A 453 18.36 30.68 4.53
N ASP A 454 18.81 29.66 5.27
CA ASP A 454 19.04 28.29 4.77
C ASP A 454 17.86 27.74 3.93
N GLY A 455 16.63 28.09 4.30
CA GLY A 455 15.42 27.72 3.55
C GLY A 455 15.26 28.44 2.22
N GLU A 456 15.76 29.67 2.10
CA GLU A 456 15.86 30.38 0.82
C GLU A 456 16.97 29.77 -0.04
N MET A 457 18.11 29.45 0.56
CA MET A 457 19.22 28.78 -0.13
C MET A 457 18.83 27.42 -0.73
N LEU A 458 18.16 26.56 0.04
CA LEU A 458 17.69 25.26 -0.44
C LEU A 458 16.74 25.42 -1.64
N ARG A 459 15.87 26.42 -1.57
CA ARG A 459 14.92 26.73 -2.64
C ARG A 459 15.64 27.20 -3.88
N GLU A 460 16.53 28.19 -3.77
CA GLU A 460 17.33 28.65 -4.91
C GLU A 460 18.14 27.50 -5.53
N MET A 461 18.82 26.70 -4.72
CA MET A 461 19.54 25.51 -5.18
C MET A 461 18.63 24.57 -5.97
N ALA A 462 17.45 24.23 -5.43
CA ALA A 462 16.53 23.29 -6.06
C ALA A 462 15.94 23.82 -7.36
N TYR A 463 15.47 25.08 -7.40
CA TYR A 463 14.89 25.69 -8.59
C TYR A 463 15.92 25.85 -9.71
N ASN A 464 17.11 26.35 -9.39
CA ASN A 464 18.17 26.54 -10.38
C ASN A 464 18.70 25.20 -10.91
N THR A 465 18.89 24.20 -10.04
CA THR A 465 19.28 22.85 -10.47
C THR A 465 18.23 22.24 -11.40
N THR A 466 16.94 22.44 -11.08
CA THR A 466 15.82 21.97 -11.92
C THR A 466 15.81 22.67 -13.28
N ALA A 467 15.98 23.99 -13.31
CA ALA A 467 16.06 24.76 -14.55
C ALA A 467 17.23 24.27 -15.44
N LEU A 468 18.41 24.06 -14.86
CA LEU A 468 19.58 23.56 -15.58
C LEU A 468 19.37 22.14 -16.11
N ALA A 469 18.79 21.24 -15.33
CA ALA A 469 18.53 19.85 -15.76
C ALA A 469 17.52 19.81 -16.92
N LEU A 470 16.43 20.57 -16.84
CA LEU A 470 15.43 20.66 -17.91
C LEU A 470 15.99 21.34 -19.16
N ALA A 471 16.73 22.45 -19.00
CA ALA A 471 17.35 23.15 -20.13
C ALA A 471 18.39 22.27 -20.84
N TRP A 472 19.20 21.50 -20.10
CA TRP A 472 20.08 20.49 -20.68
C TRP A 472 19.29 19.47 -21.50
N ARG A 473 18.19 18.95 -20.96
CA ARG A 473 17.37 17.94 -21.65
C ARG A 473 16.75 18.44 -22.95
N LEU A 474 16.40 19.72 -23.02
CA LEU A 474 15.82 20.33 -24.22
C LEU A 474 16.86 20.77 -25.25
N THR A 475 18.07 21.13 -24.83
CA THR A 475 19.08 21.76 -25.72
C THR A 475 20.32 20.91 -25.98
N ASP A 476 20.50 19.82 -25.23
CA ASP A 476 21.73 19.01 -25.15
C ASP A 476 23.00 19.82 -24.79
N ASN A 477 22.85 21.06 -24.28
CA ASN A 477 23.98 21.88 -23.85
C ASN A 477 24.55 21.36 -22.52
N LYS A 478 25.67 20.63 -22.63
CA LYS A 478 26.37 20.01 -21.49
C LYS A 478 26.85 20.99 -20.42
N GLN A 479 26.91 22.30 -20.70
CA GLN A 479 27.27 23.29 -19.67
C GLN A 479 26.22 23.35 -18.57
N TYR A 480 24.93 23.29 -18.92
CA TYR A 480 23.85 23.27 -17.95
C TYR A 480 23.95 22.06 -17.02
N ALA A 481 24.17 20.88 -17.60
CA ALA A 481 24.31 19.65 -16.85
C ALA A 481 25.50 19.68 -15.87
N ARG A 482 26.67 20.16 -16.32
CA ARG A 482 27.86 20.30 -15.45
C ARG A 482 27.61 21.22 -14.27
N GLN A 483 26.91 22.34 -14.49
CA GLN A 483 26.60 23.28 -13.43
C GLN A 483 25.59 22.68 -12.43
N ALA A 484 24.57 21.96 -12.91
CA ALA A 484 23.61 21.27 -12.05
C ALA A 484 24.29 20.21 -11.18
N VAL A 485 25.20 19.44 -11.78
CA VAL A 485 26.04 18.45 -11.08
C VAL A 485 26.89 19.11 -9.99
N ALA A 486 27.48 20.28 -10.25
CA ALA A 486 28.26 21.01 -9.25
C ALA A 486 27.41 21.50 -8.06
N PHE A 487 26.15 21.89 -8.29
CA PHE A 487 25.22 22.24 -7.21
C PHE A 487 24.83 21.03 -6.37
N LEU A 488 24.53 19.90 -7.00
CA LEU A 488 24.21 18.66 -6.30
C LEU A 488 25.39 18.13 -5.49
N ASP A 489 26.60 18.21 -6.04
CA ASP A 489 27.82 17.81 -5.32
C ASP A 489 27.98 18.65 -4.05
N ALA A 490 27.92 19.98 -4.17
CA ALA A 490 28.06 20.88 -3.03
C ALA A 490 26.97 20.70 -1.95
N TRP A 491 25.73 20.41 -2.34
CA TRP A 491 24.61 20.32 -1.39
C TRP A 491 24.42 18.92 -0.79
N CYS A 492 24.66 17.86 -1.55
CA CYS A 492 24.31 16.50 -1.16
C CYS A 492 25.51 15.59 -0.87
N ALA A 493 26.69 15.87 -1.44
CA ALA A 493 27.78 14.88 -1.47
C ALA A 493 29.12 15.35 -0.91
N ASP A 494 29.50 16.62 -1.10
CA ASP A 494 30.75 17.17 -0.60
C ASP A 494 30.76 17.13 0.93
N THR A 495 31.72 16.43 1.51
CA THR A 495 31.75 16.19 2.96
C THR A 495 31.96 17.47 3.79
N SER A 496 32.46 18.55 3.19
CA SER A 496 32.67 19.83 3.85
C SER A 496 31.46 20.78 3.74
N THR A 497 30.60 20.61 2.72
CA THR A 497 29.50 21.54 2.44
C THR A 497 28.11 20.92 2.39
N ALA A 498 27.97 19.61 2.31
CA ALA A 498 26.68 18.95 2.17
C ALA A 498 25.79 19.14 3.39
N MET A 499 24.50 19.39 3.16
CA MET A 499 23.49 19.54 4.20
C MET A 499 23.34 18.25 5.00
N ARG A 500 23.39 18.35 6.33
CA ARG A 500 22.91 17.29 7.22
C ARG A 500 21.40 17.16 7.08
N THR A 501 20.94 15.93 6.89
CA THR A 501 19.56 15.54 6.56
C THR A 501 18.63 15.59 7.77
N THR A 502 18.58 16.72 8.48
CA THR A 502 17.72 16.93 9.65
C THR A 502 17.04 18.29 9.61
N LEU A 503 15.80 18.32 10.09
CA LEU A 503 14.98 19.53 10.21
C LEU A 503 14.72 19.91 11.68
N GLU A 504 15.46 19.33 12.63
CA GLU A 504 15.31 19.60 14.07
C GLU A 504 15.52 21.08 14.46
N TYR A 505 16.12 21.87 13.59
CA TYR A 505 16.44 23.28 13.80
C TYR A 505 15.83 24.19 12.73
N ALA A 506 14.90 23.66 11.91
CA ALA A 506 14.17 24.44 10.92
C ALA A 506 13.04 25.25 11.57
N ASP A 507 12.94 26.54 11.23
CA ASP A 507 11.98 27.49 11.82
C ASP A 507 11.99 27.48 13.36
N MET A 508 13.16 27.68 13.97
CA MET A 508 13.29 27.98 15.40
C MET A 508 12.69 29.35 15.74
N SER A 509 12.36 29.59 17.01
CA SER A 509 12.03 30.95 17.48
C SER A 509 13.24 31.58 18.15
N PHE A 510 13.68 32.71 17.62
CA PHE A 510 14.73 33.54 18.18
C PHE A 510 14.30 34.13 19.52
N GLN A 511 13.05 34.59 19.64
CA GLN A 511 12.53 35.11 20.90
C GLN A 511 12.57 34.04 22.00
N LYS A 512 12.14 32.81 21.70
CA LYS A 512 12.23 31.70 22.65
C LYS A 512 13.67 31.39 23.02
N LEU A 513 14.59 31.40 22.06
CA LEU A 513 16.01 31.19 22.31
C LEU A 513 16.57 32.20 23.32
N LEU A 514 16.23 33.48 23.19
CA LEU A 514 16.66 34.54 24.13
C LEU A 514 16.09 34.38 25.54
N THR A 515 14.88 33.82 25.66
CA THR A 515 14.18 33.67 26.95
C THR A 515 14.36 32.29 27.61
N SER A 516 14.97 31.33 26.92
CA SER A 516 15.06 29.95 27.39
C SER A 516 16.21 29.77 28.38
N ASN A 517 15.91 29.15 29.53
CA ASN A 517 16.93 28.76 30.52
C ASN A 517 17.77 27.54 30.07
N SER A 518 17.36 26.81 29.02
CA SER A 518 18.02 25.58 28.57
C SER A 518 18.99 25.77 27.40
N ASN A 519 19.15 26.99 26.86
CA ASN A 519 19.96 27.33 25.67
C ASN A 519 19.73 26.42 24.43
N SER A 520 18.66 25.62 24.41
CA SER A 520 18.31 24.73 23.31
C SER A 520 16.87 25.00 22.89
N THR A 521 16.72 25.49 21.66
CA THR A 521 15.41 25.65 21.01
C THR A 521 15.40 24.73 19.80
N ARG A 522 14.35 23.92 19.68
CA ARG A 522 14.09 23.10 18.49
C ARG A 522 13.25 23.88 17.49
N GLY A 523 13.31 23.43 16.24
CA GLY A 523 12.49 23.88 15.13
C GLY A 523 11.01 23.63 15.36
N SER A 524 10.19 24.30 14.55
CA SER A 524 8.72 24.19 14.59
C SER A 524 8.18 23.36 13.43
N LEU A 525 6.89 23.01 13.52
CA LEU A 525 6.18 22.28 12.45
C LEU A 525 6.22 22.99 11.08
N MET A 526 6.48 24.30 11.05
CA MET A 526 6.57 25.06 9.81
C MET A 526 7.82 24.70 9.00
N GLY A 527 8.86 24.16 9.65
CA GLY A 527 10.16 23.87 9.04
C GLY A 527 10.08 22.91 7.85
N ILE A 528 9.08 22.02 7.82
CA ILE A 528 8.87 21.06 6.72
C ILE A 528 8.59 21.72 5.36
N ARG A 529 8.19 23.01 5.35
CA ARG A 529 7.92 23.76 4.12
C ARG A 529 9.19 24.04 3.32
N HIS A 530 10.34 24.13 3.98
CA HIS A 530 11.60 24.47 3.32
C HIS A 530 12.07 23.35 2.38
N THR A 531 11.77 22.10 2.73
CA THR A 531 12.04 20.91 1.91
C THR A 531 10.87 20.53 1.00
N ALA A 532 9.81 21.33 0.90
CA ALA A 532 8.71 21.08 -0.05
C ALA A 532 9.16 21.06 -1.52
N VAL A 533 10.37 21.55 -1.80
CA VAL A 533 11.03 21.52 -3.11
C VAL A 533 11.64 20.16 -3.49
N ILE A 534 11.76 19.23 -2.55
CA ILE A 534 12.41 17.94 -2.77
C ILE A 534 11.80 17.14 -3.94
N PRO A 535 10.47 17.02 -4.10
CA PRO A 535 9.89 16.25 -5.21
C PRO A 535 10.39 16.67 -6.60
N MET A 536 10.47 17.97 -6.90
CA MET A 536 10.98 18.43 -8.20
C MET A 536 12.50 18.28 -8.33
N LEU A 537 13.24 18.42 -7.22
CA LEU A 537 14.68 18.21 -7.20
C LEU A 537 15.02 16.74 -7.53
N LEU A 538 14.26 15.79 -6.99
CA LEU A 538 14.43 14.36 -7.27
C LEU A 538 14.19 14.04 -8.75
N ASP A 539 13.22 14.68 -9.40
CA ASP A 539 13.05 14.58 -10.85
C ASP A 539 14.23 15.19 -11.62
N ALA A 540 14.75 16.36 -11.21
CA ALA A 540 15.94 16.93 -11.82
C ALA A 540 17.16 15.98 -11.70
N ILE A 541 17.30 15.30 -10.56
CA ILE A 541 18.36 14.29 -10.34
C ILE A 541 18.15 13.08 -11.25
N ARG A 542 16.92 12.55 -11.37
CA ARG A 542 16.58 11.47 -12.31
C ARG A 542 16.92 11.87 -13.74
N LEU A 543 16.55 13.08 -14.14
CA LEU A 543 16.89 13.65 -15.43
C LEU A 543 18.40 13.75 -15.63
N LEU A 544 19.22 14.06 -14.62
CA LEU A 544 20.68 14.10 -14.78
C LEU A 544 21.31 12.69 -14.88
N ASN A 545 20.68 11.70 -14.27
CA ASN A 545 21.16 10.31 -14.26
C ASN A 545 20.75 9.51 -15.51
N SER A 546 19.58 9.77 -16.09
CA SER A 546 19.06 8.96 -17.21
C SER A 546 19.91 9.08 -18.48
N THR A 547 19.92 8.04 -19.31
CA THR A 547 20.44 8.14 -20.68
C THR A 547 19.29 8.58 -21.58
N ASN A 548 19.55 9.52 -22.51
CA ASN A 548 18.54 9.89 -23.48
C ASN A 548 18.38 8.74 -24.48
N SER A 549 17.18 8.17 -24.64
CA SER A 549 16.93 7.11 -25.63
C SER A 549 17.17 7.59 -27.07
N ASN A 550 17.09 8.90 -27.32
CA ASN A 550 17.25 9.51 -28.64
C ASN A 550 18.52 10.37 -28.81
N SER A 551 19.37 10.53 -27.77
CA SER A 551 20.65 11.24 -27.92
C SER A 551 21.82 10.36 -27.49
N SER A 552 22.95 10.49 -28.18
CA SER A 552 24.22 9.82 -27.85
C SER A 552 24.85 10.33 -26.53
N SER A 553 24.11 11.07 -25.71
CA SER A 553 24.58 11.67 -24.47
C SER A 553 24.34 10.69 -23.32
N GLU A 554 25.42 10.08 -22.81
CA GLU A 554 25.42 9.40 -21.51
C GLU A 554 24.86 10.32 -20.41
N GLY A 555 24.31 9.75 -19.33
CA GLY A 555 23.87 10.49 -18.16
C GLY A 555 24.98 11.42 -17.67
N ALA A 556 24.62 12.65 -17.30
CA ALA A 556 25.59 13.67 -16.90
C ALA A 556 26.12 13.47 -15.47
N LEU A 557 25.41 12.67 -14.67
CA LEU A 557 25.72 12.43 -13.26
C LEU A 557 26.73 11.27 -13.12
N PRO A 558 27.92 11.49 -12.54
CA PRO A 558 28.86 10.41 -12.26
C PRO A 558 28.28 9.39 -11.27
N ARG A 559 28.58 8.10 -11.46
CA ARG A 559 28.08 7.01 -10.61
C ARG A 559 28.39 7.20 -9.12
N GLU A 560 29.62 7.63 -8.79
CA GLU A 560 30.00 7.90 -7.39
C GLU A 560 29.14 9.00 -6.75
N LEU A 561 28.81 10.04 -7.53
CA LEU A 561 27.96 11.12 -7.05
C LEU A 561 26.49 10.67 -6.92
N TRP A 562 25.99 9.86 -7.85
CA TRP A 562 24.68 9.22 -7.73
C TRP A 562 24.55 8.39 -6.44
N ASP A 563 25.56 7.58 -6.11
CA ASP A 563 25.56 6.77 -4.89
C ASP A 563 25.51 7.66 -3.63
N LYS A 564 26.26 8.77 -3.60
CA LYS A 564 26.23 9.75 -2.50
C LYS A 564 24.89 10.48 -2.39
N ILE A 565 24.30 10.88 -3.51
CA ILE A 565 22.98 11.52 -3.51
C ILE A 565 21.89 10.54 -3.05
N THR A 566 21.96 9.28 -3.49
CA THR A 566 21.04 8.23 -3.06
C THR A 566 21.13 8.00 -1.55
N LEU A 567 22.36 7.95 -1.01
CA LEU A 567 22.59 7.88 0.44
C LEU A 567 22.00 9.11 1.16
N TRP A 568 22.25 10.32 0.66
CA TRP A 568 21.69 11.54 1.22
C TRP A 568 20.14 11.53 1.21
N SER A 569 19.52 11.07 0.13
CA SER A 569 18.06 10.90 0.05
C SER A 569 17.53 9.87 1.03
N GLN A 570 18.25 8.75 1.22
CA GLN A 570 17.90 7.73 2.22
C GLN A 570 17.98 8.30 3.64
N GLU A 571 19.05 9.02 3.98
CA GLU A 571 19.18 9.65 5.29
C GLU A 571 18.08 10.69 5.56
N LEU A 572 17.69 11.47 4.54
CA LEU A 572 16.56 12.40 4.64
C LEU A 572 15.23 11.67 4.86
N TYR A 573 14.98 10.60 4.11
CA TYR A 573 13.81 9.76 4.29
C TYR A 573 13.75 9.18 5.71
N ASP A 574 14.85 8.61 6.21
CA ASP A 574 14.94 8.05 7.56
C ASP A 574 14.74 9.11 8.65
N SER A 575 15.31 10.30 8.44
CA SER A 575 15.13 11.46 9.34
C SER A 575 13.68 11.91 9.43
N LEU A 576 12.94 11.89 8.31
CA LEU A 576 11.49 12.14 8.30
C LEU A 576 10.68 11.03 9.00
N GLN A 577 11.25 9.85 9.24
CA GLN A 577 10.64 8.79 10.05
C GLN A 577 11.09 8.80 11.52
N SER A 578 11.99 9.71 11.90
CA SER A 578 12.49 9.86 13.26
C SER A 578 11.38 10.19 14.27
N ALA A 579 11.64 9.98 15.56
CA ALA A 579 10.69 10.34 16.61
C ALA A 579 10.33 11.84 16.56
N TYR A 580 11.32 12.71 16.31
CA TYR A 580 11.09 14.15 16.17
C TYR A 580 10.17 14.49 14.99
N ALA A 581 10.46 13.95 13.81
CA ALA A 581 9.68 14.25 12.60
C ALA A 581 8.26 13.70 12.70
N ARG A 582 8.08 12.53 13.35
CA ARG A 582 6.74 11.98 13.58
C ARG A 582 5.92 12.87 14.53
N ASP A 583 6.50 13.26 15.65
CA ASP A 583 5.88 14.15 16.64
C ASP A 583 5.57 15.54 16.06
N THR A 584 6.52 16.12 15.33
CA THR A 584 6.45 17.52 14.88
C THR A 584 5.66 17.68 13.59
N PHE A 585 5.81 16.75 12.63
CA PHE A 585 5.25 16.88 11.27
C PHE A 585 4.16 15.85 11.00
N ARG A 586 4.45 14.55 11.16
CA ARG A 586 3.54 13.47 10.75
C ARG A 586 2.21 13.53 11.49
N TRP A 587 2.24 13.71 12.81
CA TRP A 587 1.05 13.74 13.66
C TRP A 587 0.43 15.13 13.80
N SER A 588 1.01 16.14 13.15
CA SER A 588 0.43 17.48 13.11
C SER A 588 -0.84 17.49 12.22
N PRO A 589 -1.79 18.41 12.46
CA PRO A 589 -2.91 18.63 11.55
C PRO A 589 -2.54 19.67 10.47
N GLY A 590 -3.38 19.75 9.43
CA GLY A 590 -3.32 20.87 8.49
C GLY A 590 -2.25 20.73 7.41
N LEU A 591 -1.88 21.88 6.82
CA LEU A 591 -1.04 21.99 5.63
C LEU A 591 0.31 21.25 5.77
N PHE A 592 0.97 21.41 6.91
CA PHE A 592 2.35 20.95 7.10
C PHE A 592 2.43 19.42 7.14
N ALA A 593 1.39 18.75 7.63
CA ALA A 593 1.29 17.29 7.61
C ALA A 593 1.09 16.75 6.19
N LEU A 594 0.32 17.45 5.36
CA LEU A 594 0.19 17.10 3.94
C LEU A 594 1.50 17.31 3.17
N LEU A 595 2.22 18.41 3.46
CA LEU A 595 3.55 18.65 2.90
C LEU A 595 4.54 17.55 3.30
N TYR A 596 4.43 17.04 4.54
CA TYR A 596 5.20 15.88 4.99
C TYR A 596 4.88 14.63 4.15
N ASP A 597 3.60 14.28 4.00
CA ASP A 597 3.20 13.07 3.26
C ASP A 597 3.66 13.12 1.79
N VAL A 598 3.53 14.27 1.13
CA VAL A 598 3.98 14.48 -0.26
C VAL A 598 5.50 14.27 -0.40
N GLN A 599 6.27 14.77 0.57
CA GLN A 599 7.74 14.60 0.56
C GLN A 599 8.14 13.15 0.84
N VAL A 600 7.49 12.48 1.80
CA VAL A 600 7.73 11.06 2.10
C VAL A 600 7.39 10.19 0.89
N ALA A 601 6.28 10.45 0.19
CA ALA A 601 5.92 9.75 -1.03
C ALA A 601 6.97 9.94 -2.13
N ALA A 602 7.42 11.18 -2.37
CA ALA A 602 8.41 11.46 -3.41
C ALA A 602 9.78 10.82 -3.13
N LEU A 603 10.22 10.83 -1.87
CA LEU A 603 11.45 10.16 -1.44
C LEU A 603 11.33 8.64 -1.53
N ALA A 604 10.20 8.07 -1.09
CA ALA A 604 9.93 6.64 -1.23
C ALA A 604 9.99 6.21 -2.70
N ALA A 605 9.45 7.02 -3.61
CA ALA A 605 9.59 6.77 -5.03
C ALA A 605 11.07 6.79 -5.47
N PHE A 606 11.81 7.84 -5.13
CA PHE A 606 13.21 7.95 -5.55
C PHE A 606 14.09 6.80 -5.04
N LEU A 607 13.79 6.30 -3.85
CA LEU A 607 14.49 5.17 -3.20
C LEU A 607 13.94 3.79 -3.62
N ASP A 608 13.10 3.73 -4.66
CA ASP A 608 12.49 2.50 -5.17
C ASP A 608 11.70 1.70 -4.13
N ASN A 609 10.94 2.40 -3.28
CA ASN A 609 10.06 1.84 -2.26
C ASN A 609 8.58 2.00 -2.67
N PRO A 610 8.05 1.15 -3.57
CA PRO A 610 6.69 1.27 -4.10
C PRO A 610 5.62 1.12 -3.02
N ASN A 611 5.86 0.31 -1.99
CA ASN A 611 4.90 0.10 -0.91
C ASN A 611 4.71 1.37 -0.08
N SER A 612 5.79 2.02 0.34
CA SER A 612 5.66 3.28 1.07
C SER A 612 5.07 4.39 0.20
N LEU A 613 5.43 4.46 -1.09
CA LEU A 613 4.84 5.41 -2.03
C LEU A 613 3.32 5.23 -2.11
N ARG A 614 2.88 4.01 -2.43
CA ARG A 614 1.46 3.69 -2.65
C ARG A 614 0.63 3.82 -1.38
N PHE A 615 1.17 3.38 -0.24
CA PHE A 615 0.53 3.54 1.06
C PHE A 615 0.39 5.02 1.43
N THR A 616 1.46 5.81 1.35
CA THR A 616 1.43 7.22 1.74
C THR A 616 0.44 8.02 0.88
N LEU A 617 0.45 7.85 -0.45
CA LEU A 617 -0.53 8.51 -1.32
C LEU A 617 -1.96 8.02 -1.07
N GLY A 618 -2.12 6.70 -0.86
CA GLY A 618 -3.43 6.05 -0.71
C GLY A 618 -4.12 6.28 0.64
N THR A 619 -3.45 6.93 1.60
CA THR A 619 -4.02 7.27 2.91
C THR A 619 -4.19 8.78 3.13
N MET A 620 -3.72 9.67 2.23
CA MET A 620 -3.78 11.12 2.42
C MET A 620 -5.18 11.67 2.69
N GLN A 621 -6.24 11.00 2.26
CA GLN A 621 -7.64 11.36 2.53
C GLN A 621 -7.94 11.51 4.03
N GLY A 622 -7.25 10.76 4.90
CA GLY A 622 -7.37 10.90 6.36
C GLY A 622 -7.07 12.30 6.87
N ARG A 623 -6.15 13.02 6.18
CA ARG A 623 -5.80 14.40 6.52
C ARG A 623 -6.98 15.36 6.47
N LEU A 624 -7.96 15.12 5.59
CA LEU A 624 -9.17 15.95 5.48
C LEU A 624 -9.96 15.98 6.80
N MET A 625 -9.89 14.91 7.60
CA MET A 625 -10.61 14.82 8.88
C MET A 625 -10.12 15.84 9.92
N THR A 626 -8.83 16.20 9.88
CA THR A 626 -8.23 17.16 10.81
C THR A 626 -8.08 18.56 10.21
N MET A 627 -8.19 18.69 8.89
CA MET A 627 -8.11 19.96 8.16
C MET A 627 -9.42 20.74 8.12
N MET A 628 -10.55 20.08 8.33
CA MET A 628 -11.88 20.64 8.10
C MET A 628 -12.73 20.64 9.37
N SER A 629 -13.51 21.70 9.55
CA SER A 629 -14.53 21.76 10.60
C SER A 629 -15.67 20.77 10.34
N PRO A 630 -16.56 20.51 11.31
CA PRO A 630 -17.79 19.76 11.08
C PRO A 630 -18.66 20.32 9.95
N GLU A 631 -18.63 21.64 9.74
CA GLU A 631 -19.29 22.37 8.64
C GLU A 631 -18.46 22.39 7.35
N GLU A 632 -17.41 21.57 7.28
CA GLU A 632 -16.57 21.35 6.10
C GLU A 632 -15.87 22.61 5.60
N LYS A 633 -15.47 23.48 6.54
CA LYS A 633 -14.64 24.66 6.27
C LYS A 633 -13.20 24.39 6.65
N LEU A 634 -12.26 24.96 5.88
CA LEU A 634 -10.84 24.89 6.20
C LEU A 634 -10.56 25.48 7.60
N LEU A 635 -9.88 24.70 8.43
CA LEU A 635 -9.33 25.16 9.70
C LEU A 635 -7.99 25.86 9.44
N VAL A 636 -7.93 27.15 9.77
CA VAL A 636 -6.69 27.94 9.67
C VAL A 636 -6.13 28.14 11.07
N PRO A 637 -4.83 27.85 11.31
CA PRO A 637 -4.22 28.06 12.62
C PRO A 637 -4.30 29.53 13.07
N THR A 638 -4.47 29.75 14.37
CA THR A 638 -4.50 31.08 14.97
C THR A 638 -3.23 31.86 14.66
N GLY A 639 -3.37 33.12 14.25
CA GLY A 639 -2.24 33.99 13.91
C GLY A 639 -1.68 33.81 12.50
N VAL A 640 -2.22 32.88 11.70
CA VAL A 640 -1.82 32.67 10.30
C VAL A 640 -2.79 33.41 9.37
N ALA A 641 -2.24 34.10 8.36
CA ALA A 641 -3.04 34.79 7.36
C ALA A 641 -3.87 33.79 6.54
N THR A 642 -5.20 33.94 6.56
CA THR A 642 -6.16 33.03 5.93
C THR A 642 -5.91 32.87 4.43
N LYS A 643 -5.83 33.97 3.66
CA LYS A 643 -5.75 33.90 2.18
C LYS A 643 -4.50 33.14 1.70
N PRO A 644 -3.26 33.46 2.15
CA PRO A 644 -2.07 32.69 1.80
C PRO A 644 -2.13 31.22 2.23
N TYR A 645 -2.62 30.93 3.44
CA TYR A 645 -2.73 29.55 3.93
C TYR A 645 -3.70 28.73 3.09
N THR A 646 -4.85 29.31 2.75
CA THR A 646 -5.85 28.68 1.89
C THR A 646 -5.30 28.38 0.49
N LEU A 647 -4.59 29.33 -0.12
CA LEU A 647 -3.98 29.12 -1.43
C LEU A 647 -2.91 28.03 -1.41
N LEU A 648 -2.05 28.04 -0.40
CA LEU A 648 -1.01 27.03 -0.25
C LEU A 648 -1.62 25.64 0.01
N MET A 649 -2.69 25.56 0.80
CA MET A 649 -3.43 24.31 0.99
C MET A 649 -4.02 23.76 -0.31
N LEU A 650 -4.66 24.61 -1.13
CA LEU A 650 -5.19 24.20 -2.44
C LEU A 650 -4.07 23.77 -3.39
N ALA A 651 -2.95 24.48 -3.40
CA ALA A 651 -1.78 24.15 -4.20
C ALA A 651 -1.19 22.79 -3.80
N THR A 652 -1.03 22.53 -2.50
CA THR A 652 -0.52 21.25 -1.99
C THR A 652 -1.47 20.10 -2.28
N TRP A 653 -2.79 20.28 -2.11
CA TRP A 653 -3.77 19.25 -2.49
C TRP A 653 -3.76 18.97 -3.99
N SER A 654 -3.64 20.00 -4.83
CA SER A 654 -3.54 19.79 -6.29
C SER A 654 -2.30 18.97 -6.63
N PHE A 655 -1.18 19.25 -5.98
CA PHE A 655 0.04 18.47 -6.19
C PHE A 655 -0.06 17.04 -5.63
N ALA A 656 -0.68 16.85 -4.46
CA ALA A 656 -0.94 15.52 -3.91
C ALA A 656 -1.83 14.68 -4.83
N VAL A 657 -2.87 15.29 -5.41
CA VAL A 657 -3.76 14.64 -6.39
C VAL A 657 -3.02 14.33 -7.68
N ASP A 658 -2.16 15.22 -8.19
CA ASP A 658 -1.31 14.93 -9.37
C ASP A 658 -0.46 13.66 -9.16
N LEU A 659 0.11 13.49 -7.96
CA LEU A 659 0.89 12.30 -7.62
C LEU A 659 -0.01 11.07 -7.48
N ALA A 660 -1.17 11.20 -6.85
CA ALA A 660 -2.11 10.11 -6.65
C ALA A 660 -2.73 9.60 -7.97
N GLU A 661 -3.02 10.50 -8.92
CA GLU A 661 -3.59 10.19 -10.24
C GLU A 661 -2.69 9.23 -11.03
N GLN A 662 -1.36 9.45 -11.00
CA GLN A 662 -0.38 8.59 -11.68
C GLN A 662 -0.42 7.12 -11.24
N PHE A 663 -1.00 6.85 -10.06
CA PHE A 663 -1.10 5.53 -9.47
C PHE A 663 -2.55 5.11 -9.21
N GLY A 664 -3.52 5.76 -9.88
CA GLY A 664 -4.94 5.46 -9.82
C GLY A 664 -5.59 5.68 -8.45
N LEU A 665 -5.06 6.58 -7.63
CA LEU A 665 -5.53 6.85 -6.27
C LEU A 665 -6.35 8.13 -6.14
N ALA A 666 -6.38 8.98 -7.17
CA ALA A 666 -7.15 10.23 -7.13
C ALA A 666 -8.66 10.04 -6.89
N PRO A 667 -9.36 9.05 -7.50
CA PRO A 667 -10.76 8.78 -7.18
C PRO A 667 -10.98 8.52 -5.69
N HIS A 668 -10.07 7.79 -5.03
CA HIS A 668 -10.17 7.51 -3.59
C HIS A 668 -10.11 8.79 -2.74
N LEU A 669 -9.27 9.75 -3.12
CA LEU A 669 -9.17 11.04 -2.42
C LEU A 669 -10.45 11.87 -2.57
N PHE A 670 -11.06 11.87 -3.76
CA PHE A 670 -12.26 12.65 -4.05
C PHE A 670 -13.55 11.99 -3.54
N HIS A 671 -13.62 10.66 -3.53
CA HIS A 671 -14.80 9.91 -3.09
C HIS A 671 -14.81 9.60 -1.60
N PHE A 672 -13.68 9.79 -0.90
CA PHE A 672 -13.61 9.63 0.55
C PHE A 672 -14.61 10.54 1.27
N ASP A 673 -15.46 9.93 2.08
CA ASP A 673 -16.44 10.62 2.90
C ASP A 673 -16.66 9.87 4.22
N LEU A 674 -17.40 10.49 5.12
CA LEU A 674 -17.77 9.89 6.40
C LEU A 674 -19.29 9.76 6.49
N THR A 675 -19.75 8.80 7.27
CA THR A 675 -21.16 8.74 7.68
C THR A 675 -21.58 10.03 8.39
N PRO A 676 -22.90 10.36 8.48
CA PRO A 676 -23.36 11.60 9.10
C PRO A 676 -22.93 11.79 10.57
N ASN A 677 -22.74 10.69 11.31
CA ASN A 677 -22.21 10.72 12.68
C ASN A 677 -20.67 10.79 12.74
N ARG A 678 -20.01 10.82 11.59
CA ARG A 678 -18.56 10.87 11.36
C ARG A 678 -17.78 9.71 12.00
N ARG A 679 -18.44 8.56 12.20
CA ARG A 679 -17.82 7.39 12.85
C ARG A 679 -17.22 6.39 11.87
N GLU A 680 -17.79 6.28 10.68
CA GLU A 680 -17.43 5.27 9.70
C GLU A 680 -17.05 5.93 8.37
N GLU A 681 -16.06 5.35 7.70
CA GLU A 681 -15.71 5.70 6.34
C GLU A 681 -16.78 5.22 5.35
N ARG A 682 -17.07 6.04 4.34
CA ARG A 682 -17.93 5.67 3.21
C ARG A 682 -17.35 6.23 1.91
N MET A 683 -17.75 5.63 0.79
CA MET A 683 -17.48 6.20 -0.53
C MET A 683 -18.70 7.00 -1.00
N ASN A 684 -18.46 8.21 -1.51
CA ASN A 684 -19.48 9.08 -2.07
C ASN A 684 -19.04 9.56 -3.45
N GLU A 685 -19.46 8.82 -4.47
CA GLU A 685 -19.14 9.07 -5.88
C GLU A 685 -19.71 10.40 -6.40
N GLU A 686 -20.76 10.96 -5.79
CA GLU A 686 -21.29 12.27 -6.16
C GLU A 686 -20.38 13.43 -5.70
N GLY A 687 -19.61 13.22 -4.63
CA GLY A 687 -18.58 14.14 -4.17
C GLY A 687 -18.30 14.04 -2.67
N GLY A 688 -17.16 13.45 -2.33
CA GLY A 688 -16.66 13.31 -0.96
C GLY A 688 -16.13 14.61 -0.35
N LEU A 689 -15.37 14.48 0.73
CA LEU A 689 -14.90 15.60 1.54
C LEU A 689 -13.99 16.56 0.75
N LEU A 690 -13.09 16.03 -0.09
CA LEU A 690 -12.21 16.86 -0.92
C LEU A 690 -13.01 17.67 -1.96
N CYS A 691 -14.02 17.06 -2.58
CA CYS A 691 -14.92 17.75 -3.51
C CYS A 691 -15.62 18.93 -2.82
N ARG A 692 -16.14 18.73 -1.60
CA ARG A 692 -16.85 19.77 -0.84
C ARG A 692 -15.88 20.83 -0.31
N PHE A 693 -14.66 20.45 0.07
CA PHE A 693 -13.58 21.39 0.38
C PHE A 693 -13.30 22.33 -0.80
N VAL A 694 -13.08 21.80 -2.00
CA VAL A 694 -12.89 22.61 -3.22
C VAL A 694 -14.11 23.48 -3.48
N GLY A 695 -15.31 22.91 -3.37
CA GLY A 695 -16.57 23.62 -3.53
C GLY A 695 -16.77 24.77 -2.55
N HIS A 696 -16.29 24.68 -1.31
CA HIS A 696 -16.39 25.77 -0.33
C HIS A 696 -15.26 26.79 -0.44
N THR A 697 -14.08 26.36 -0.86
CA THR A 697 -12.87 27.16 -0.78
C THR A 697 -12.61 27.97 -2.05
N VAL A 698 -12.97 27.44 -3.21
CA VAL A 698 -12.76 28.13 -4.49
C VAL A 698 -13.95 29.04 -4.80
N PRO A 699 -13.75 30.38 -4.96
CA PRO A 699 -14.84 31.33 -5.10
C PRO A 699 -15.89 30.98 -6.16
N CYS A 700 -15.46 30.51 -7.34
CA CYS A 700 -16.35 30.17 -8.45
C CYS A 700 -17.10 28.84 -8.28
N CYS A 701 -16.78 28.05 -7.27
CA CYS A 701 -17.38 26.74 -7.03
C CYS A 701 -18.36 26.76 -5.85
N GLN A 702 -18.60 27.87 -5.15
CA GLN A 702 -19.41 27.93 -3.92
C GLN A 702 -20.92 27.67 -4.11
N ALA A 703 -21.48 26.75 -3.32
CA ALA A 703 -22.89 26.32 -3.38
C ALA A 703 -23.90 27.40 -2.93
N LYS A 704 -23.49 28.32 -2.03
CA LYS A 704 -24.35 29.40 -1.53
C LYS A 704 -24.69 30.47 -2.57
N MET A 705 -24.17 30.36 -3.78
CA MET A 705 -24.39 31.31 -4.86
C MET A 705 -25.61 30.93 -5.71
N THR A 706 -26.78 30.81 -5.08
CA THR A 706 -28.07 30.65 -5.78
C THR A 706 -28.62 32.01 -6.21
N SER A 707 -29.11 32.10 -7.46
CA SER A 707 -29.65 33.27 -8.19
C SER A 707 -28.61 34.20 -8.87
N GLY A 708 -29.05 34.91 -9.92
CA GLY A 708 -28.27 35.50 -11.03
C GLY A 708 -27.05 36.38 -10.75
N ASN A 709 -26.67 36.59 -9.49
CA ASN A 709 -25.45 37.27 -9.05
C ASN A 709 -24.22 36.36 -8.93
N SER A 710 -24.36 35.04 -9.11
CA SER A 710 -23.28 34.05 -9.01
C SER A 710 -22.16 34.27 -10.04
N GLY A 711 -22.54 34.54 -11.30
CA GLY A 711 -21.60 34.88 -12.36
C GLY A 711 -20.82 36.15 -12.04
N GLN A 712 -21.50 37.17 -11.52
CA GLN A 712 -20.89 38.45 -11.20
C GLN A 712 -19.90 38.36 -10.03
N HIS A 713 -20.19 37.58 -8.97
CA HIS A 713 -19.26 37.39 -7.85
C HIS A 713 -18.05 36.52 -8.20
N CYS A 714 -18.23 35.45 -8.98
CA CYS A 714 -17.11 34.68 -9.52
C CYS A 714 -16.25 35.57 -10.41
N MET A 715 -16.84 36.33 -11.34
CA MET A 715 -16.10 37.28 -12.19
C MET A 715 -15.36 38.32 -11.36
N THR A 716 -15.98 38.93 -10.34
CA THR A 716 -15.30 39.87 -9.44
C THR A 716 -14.14 39.20 -8.72
N ALA A 717 -14.32 37.99 -8.18
CA ALA A 717 -13.25 37.27 -7.49
C ALA A 717 -12.08 36.94 -8.42
N LEU A 718 -12.36 36.52 -9.66
CA LEU A 718 -11.33 36.23 -10.67
C LEU A 718 -10.66 37.51 -11.19
N GLN A 719 -11.37 38.63 -11.30
CA GLN A 719 -10.79 39.93 -11.67
C GLN A 719 -9.76 40.46 -10.66
N HIS A 720 -9.93 40.10 -9.38
CA HIS A 720 -9.00 40.48 -8.31
C HIS A 720 -7.98 39.37 -8.01
N ALA A 721 -8.05 38.24 -8.70
CA ALA A 721 -7.08 37.17 -8.56
C ALA A 721 -5.85 37.49 -9.41
N ASP A 722 -4.67 37.38 -8.81
CA ASP A 722 -3.43 37.34 -9.59
C ASP A 722 -3.35 36.03 -10.40
N GLU A 723 -2.45 35.98 -11.38
CA GLU A 723 -2.29 34.82 -12.26
C GLU A 723 -1.97 33.54 -11.46
N ALA A 724 -1.22 33.64 -10.36
CA ALA A 724 -0.88 32.48 -9.52
C ALA A 724 -2.12 31.94 -8.77
N GLN A 725 -2.98 32.82 -8.28
CA GLN A 725 -4.28 32.45 -7.71
C GLN A 725 -5.16 31.77 -8.75
N LEU A 726 -5.25 32.32 -9.96
CA LEU A 726 -6.01 31.72 -11.06
C LEU A 726 -5.46 30.34 -11.44
N PHE A 727 -4.13 30.18 -11.48
CA PHE A 727 -3.48 28.90 -11.73
C PHE A 727 -3.86 27.87 -10.66
N VAL A 728 -3.68 28.20 -9.38
CA VAL A 728 -4.01 27.30 -8.25
C VAL A 728 -5.49 26.90 -8.29
N TYR A 729 -6.38 27.87 -8.49
CA TYR A 729 -7.82 27.62 -8.54
C TYR A 729 -8.23 26.76 -9.74
N SER A 730 -7.78 27.10 -10.95
CA SER A 730 -8.15 26.36 -12.16
C SER A 730 -7.62 24.92 -12.13
N ARG A 731 -6.41 24.69 -11.61
CA ARG A 731 -5.80 23.36 -11.55
C ARG A 731 -6.56 22.40 -10.65
N ILE A 732 -6.76 22.74 -9.37
CA ILE A 732 -7.50 21.86 -8.44
C ILE A 732 -8.96 21.67 -8.88
N VAL A 733 -9.58 22.70 -9.48
CA VAL A 733 -10.96 22.60 -9.97
C VAL A 733 -11.06 21.68 -11.18
N ARG A 734 -10.07 21.65 -12.08
CA ARG A 734 -10.06 20.71 -13.20
C ARG A 734 -10.10 19.26 -12.72
N GLN A 735 -9.18 18.91 -11.82
CA GLN A 735 -9.12 17.59 -11.20
C GLN A 735 -10.41 17.26 -10.44
N ALA A 736 -10.92 18.22 -9.66
CA ALA A 736 -12.13 18.00 -8.90
C ALA A 736 -13.38 17.82 -9.79
N VAL A 737 -13.49 18.53 -10.92
CA VAL A 737 -14.66 18.40 -11.82
C VAL A 737 -14.68 17.05 -12.54
N GLU A 738 -13.51 16.43 -12.78
CA GLU A 738 -13.40 15.09 -13.35
C GLU A 738 -13.94 14.01 -12.41
N HIS A 739 -13.67 14.15 -11.11
CA HIS A 739 -14.01 13.14 -10.11
C HIS A 739 -15.28 13.45 -9.29
N CYS A 740 -15.80 14.68 -9.33
CA CYS A 740 -16.90 15.15 -8.48
C CYS A 740 -18.12 15.65 -9.29
N PRO A 741 -19.13 14.79 -9.53
CA PRO A 741 -20.39 15.17 -10.19
C PRO A 741 -21.07 16.40 -9.58
N ILE A 742 -21.01 16.59 -8.25
CA ILE A 742 -21.58 17.76 -7.57
C ILE A 742 -20.96 19.10 -7.99
N LEU A 743 -19.69 19.10 -8.39
CA LEU A 743 -18.99 20.30 -8.87
C LEU A 743 -19.20 20.50 -10.36
N GLN A 744 -19.24 19.41 -11.13
CA GLN A 744 -19.53 19.45 -12.57
C GLN A 744 -20.90 20.09 -12.86
N LYS A 745 -21.90 19.85 -12.00
CA LYS A 745 -23.24 20.47 -12.08
C LYS A 745 -23.24 21.99 -11.85
N ARG A 746 -22.11 22.62 -11.47
CA ARG A 746 -21.99 24.07 -11.22
C ARG A 746 -21.34 24.76 -12.43
N PRO A 747 -22.08 25.54 -13.23
CA PRO A 747 -21.55 26.12 -14.47
C PRO A 747 -20.31 27.00 -14.28
N SER A 748 -20.27 27.82 -13.23
CA SER A 748 -19.11 28.68 -12.92
C SER A 748 -17.86 27.88 -12.53
N CYS A 749 -18.03 26.71 -11.90
CA CYS A 749 -16.93 25.80 -11.56
C CYS A 749 -16.41 25.09 -12.80
N GLY A 750 -17.31 24.58 -13.65
CA GLY A 750 -16.95 24.00 -14.95
C GLY A 750 -16.28 25.00 -15.91
N SER A 751 -16.71 26.26 -15.91
CA SER A 751 -16.03 27.32 -16.66
C SER A 751 -14.61 27.58 -16.13
N LEU A 752 -14.41 27.60 -14.81
CA LEU A 752 -13.10 27.77 -14.20
C LEU A 752 -12.16 26.59 -14.49
N ALA A 753 -12.65 25.35 -14.53
CA ALA A 753 -11.87 24.16 -14.91
C ALA A 753 -11.23 24.28 -16.31
N ARG A 754 -11.94 24.98 -17.22
CA ARG A 754 -11.52 25.22 -18.61
C ARG A 754 -10.62 26.44 -18.76
N VAL A 755 -10.41 27.23 -17.71
CA VAL A 755 -9.52 28.39 -17.77
C VAL A 755 -8.09 27.91 -18.04
N GLN A 756 -7.59 28.38 -19.18
CA GLN A 756 -6.21 28.44 -19.63
C GLN A 756 -5.37 29.49 -18.88
N PRO A 757 -4.74 29.29 -17.71
CA PRO A 757 -3.91 30.35 -17.14
C PRO A 757 -2.80 30.73 -18.12
N ASN A 758 -2.42 31.99 -18.18
CA ASN A 758 -1.42 32.44 -19.13
C ASN A 758 -0.04 31.89 -18.72
N LEU A 759 0.35 30.79 -19.36
CA LEU A 759 1.59 30.08 -19.09
C LEU A 759 2.84 30.97 -19.16
N LYS A 760 2.77 32.07 -19.92
CA LYS A 760 3.85 33.07 -20.07
C LYS A 760 4.02 33.99 -18.87
N ALA A 761 3.03 34.05 -17.97
CA ALA A 761 3.02 34.97 -16.84
C ALA A 761 3.71 34.41 -15.58
N PHE A 762 4.18 33.16 -15.59
CA PHE A 762 4.72 32.51 -14.41
C PHE A 762 6.24 32.42 -14.45
N SER A 763 6.89 33.31 -13.70
CA SER A 763 8.32 33.13 -13.38
C SER A 763 8.51 31.98 -12.39
N ALA A 764 9.66 31.30 -12.44
CA ALA A 764 10.06 30.33 -11.43
C ALA A 764 10.02 30.94 -10.01
N HIS A 765 10.36 32.22 -9.89
CA HIS A 765 10.30 32.97 -8.65
C HIS A 765 8.87 33.07 -8.07
N GLU A 766 7.86 33.37 -8.89
CA GLU A 766 6.46 33.44 -8.43
C GLU A 766 5.94 32.08 -7.98
N MET A 767 6.26 31.02 -8.72
CA MET A 767 5.89 29.64 -8.35
C MET A 767 6.50 29.22 -7.01
N SER A 768 7.73 29.67 -6.73
CA SER A 768 8.43 29.40 -5.48
C SER A 768 7.76 30.00 -4.23
N ARG A 769 6.92 31.02 -4.38
CA ARG A 769 6.12 31.59 -3.28
C ARG A 769 4.98 30.66 -2.85
N TYR A 770 4.54 29.77 -3.75
CA TYR A 770 3.48 28.80 -3.50
C TYR A 770 4.02 27.37 -3.33
N LEU A 771 5.34 27.20 -3.26
CA LEU A 771 6.01 25.90 -3.18
C LEU A 771 5.64 24.96 -4.35
N LEU A 772 5.35 25.55 -5.52
CA LEU A 772 4.90 24.80 -6.69
C LEU A 772 6.05 24.60 -7.69
N PRO A 773 6.18 23.41 -8.29
CA PRO A 773 7.16 23.18 -9.35
C PRO A 773 6.98 24.15 -10.53
N PRO A 774 8.07 24.75 -11.06
CA PRO A 774 8.03 25.66 -12.21
C PRO A 774 7.78 24.92 -13.52
N TYR A 775 7.79 25.64 -14.65
CA TYR A 775 7.73 25.07 -16.01
C TYR A 775 6.55 24.12 -16.25
N HIS A 776 5.35 24.56 -15.89
CA HIS A 776 4.13 23.74 -15.95
C HIS A 776 3.77 23.22 -17.35
N PHE A 777 4.33 23.79 -18.43
CA PHE A 777 4.18 23.27 -19.79
C PHE A 777 4.89 21.91 -20.00
N LEU A 778 5.80 21.54 -19.09
CA LEU A 778 6.46 20.23 -19.03
C LEU A 778 5.82 19.29 -18.01
N ARG A 779 4.65 19.65 -17.46
CA ARG A 779 3.94 18.84 -16.48
C ARG A 779 2.67 18.34 -17.15
N ALA A 780 2.35 17.06 -16.97
CA ALA A 780 1.08 16.52 -17.43
C ALA A 780 -0.05 17.37 -16.82
N THR A 781 -0.83 17.98 -17.71
CA THR A 781 -2.19 18.38 -17.40
C THR A 781 -3.06 17.27 -17.96
N THR A 782 -3.42 16.30 -17.12
CA THR A 782 -4.70 15.64 -17.38
C THR A 782 -5.80 16.69 -17.33
#